data_AF-A0A8S9BUD1-F1
#
_entry.id   AF-A0A8S9BUD1-F1
#
_cell.length_a   1.000
_cell.length_b   1.000
_cell.length_c   1.000
_cell.angle_alpha   90.00
_cell.angle_beta   90.00
_cell.angle_gamma   90.00
#
_symmetry.space_group_name_H-M   'P 1'
#
loop_
_entity.id
_entity.type
_entity.pdbx_description
1 polymer ?
#
loop_
_entity_poly.entity_id
_entity_poly.type
_entity_poly.pdbx_seq_one_letter_code
_entity_poly.pdbx_strand_id
1 'polypeptide(L)'
;MAELAALGLAGNIIQFVDFGIKLFSEGRELYKSANGSQAEDLELETVTQDLQNFARRLHPTAKTGQHLKKHSADEIALQKLAVSCEKLANELLTLLDDLKVKGHGHRRWQSFRQALRHVRKEEKINKLEERLERFQRQITTHLSTVVSTIKELQKANTRLEANTTEKLEDLKFQLLNVLEALNKNPPSIRVGDIAYADIPTKLEALSQEGTRVARQQEILAGLCFSSIRVRHSAIKKAHADTFEWIFRNSQVKFRAWLDSGNGIYWVQGKAGSGKSTLMKFLAKHNKTKSALRQWANSSELCVSSHFFWNTGDTMQKSQEGLLQTLLFQVLRQFPTLIPSLCPKRWKGDHPLDSGPWSFNELCDSFDQLAKQTLVSAKLCFFIDGLDEYHGNHTELIRFLRTLASSPFIKLCVSSRPWNPFIRSFGGSNQQLKLEDLTKDDIKNYVRSKLQENERFRELEKQDSRCSEIATDIVQRAQGVFLWVYLVTDSLLRGLDEGDDARDLRARLDSLPDDLEEYFRHILRAIDSNYREDSYKIFQITVLAVAPLPVLAYLFLETEKENPNYALEAQTLPDSRHEIETMSLRMKERLNARCKDLLEVSMHLPDNDPRREILLNSKVDFLHRTVRDFFVETNALDNILKGRLLTNFNPHISLCRIMLALTKAILVDPERSRYEFIDQLMYHAHQFERHIIQQQGLNSQNLVEFELLDELDHTLTHQTSSTGTSDKYHHWSNSSMIGTRVSYINRTFLALAIQCNLTFYVQHKLESDHKAWQREWGYSLLLCALVSCLDQARASPTDLPINLDMVYLCLEKGVDPNSWVCFPDGETVWSYFLRECFRRLDLDHSPRNMFQLLEVLINHGASPNIDLWGREGRRVTISEIGKTFLRGSEVQRLNELLAKKRQTGFSIWRWMGYWMDGILSL
;
A
#
# COMPACT_ATOMS: atom_id res chain seq x y z
N MET A 1 -14.61 7.14 -14.89
CA MET A 1 -15.94 6.57 -14.61
C MET A 1 -17.06 7.42 -15.20
N ALA A 2 -17.23 8.69 -14.80
CA ALA A 2 -18.30 9.57 -15.33
C ALA A 2 -18.32 9.73 -16.86
N GLU A 3 -17.15 9.92 -17.49
CA GLU A 3 -17.01 10.06 -18.95
C GLU A 3 -17.43 8.78 -19.71
N LEU A 4 -17.18 7.61 -19.13
CA LEU A 4 -17.60 6.32 -19.71
C LEU A 4 -19.11 6.12 -19.59
N ALA A 5 -19.68 6.43 -18.42
CA ALA A 5 -21.13 6.39 -18.21
C ALA A 5 -21.87 7.30 -19.20
N ALA A 6 -21.25 8.43 -19.58
CA ALA A 6 -21.81 9.40 -20.51
C ALA A 6 -21.95 8.87 -21.96
N LEU A 7 -21.26 7.79 -22.34
CA LEU A 7 -21.43 7.13 -23.65
C LEU A 7 -22.84 6.60 -23.87
N GLY A 8 -23.50 6.09 -22.83
CA GLY A 8 -24.88 5.60 -22.93
C GLY A 8 -25.86 6.74 -23.25
N LEU A 9 -25.67 7.89 -22.59
CA LEU A 9 -26.45 9.09 -22.89
C LEU A 9 -26.17 9.62 -24.30
N ALA A 10 -24.90 9.60 -24.74
CA ALA A 10 -24.52 9.99 -26.10
C ALA A 10 -25.20 9.09 -27.17
N GLY A 11 -25.31 7.78 -26.91
CA GLY A 11 -26.06 6.85 -27.77
C GLY A 11 -27.52 7.25 -27.94
N ASN A 12 -28.20 7.60 -26.85
CA ASN A 12 -29.59 8.07 -26.89
C ASN A 12 -29.75 9.37 -27.69
N ILE A 13 -28.80 10.31 -27.52
CA ILE A 13 -28.81 11.58 -28.27
C ILE A 13 -28.59 11.33 -29.76
N ILE A 14 -27.63 10.47 -30.14
CA ILE A 14 -27.38 10.13 -31.55
C ILE A 14 -28.63 9.50 -32.18
N GLN A 15 -29.30 8.59 -31.48
CA GLN A 15 -30.50 7.93 -31.99
C GLN A 15 -31.63 8.94 -32.27
N PHE A 16 -31.82 9.92 -31.38
CA PHE A 16 -32.78 11.00 -31.58
C PHE A 16 -32.38 11.91 -32.74
N VAL A 17 -31.10 12.28 -32.85
CA VAL A 17 -30.61 13.16 -33.92
C VAL A 17 -30.76 12.49 -35.29
N ASP A 18 -30.38 11.23 -35.43
CA ASP A 18 -30.55 10.46 -36.67
C ASP A 18 -32.03 10.33 -37.08
N PHE A 19 -32.89 9.97 -36.13
CA PHE A 19 -34.34 9.92 -36.36
C PHE A 19 -34.89 11.27 -36.81
N GLY A 20 -34.50 12.36 -36.13
CA GLY A 20 -34.92 13.71 -36.48
C GLY A 20 -34.51 14.11 -37.89
N ILE A 21 -33.26 13.85 -38.27
CA ILE A 21 -32.77 14.22 -39.62
C ILE A 21 -33.44 13.37 -40.69
N LYS A 22 -33.62 12.06 -40.46
CA LYS A 22 -34.37 11.18 -41.36
C LYS A 22 -35.82 11.64 -41.55
N LEU A 23 -36.49 12.01 -40.46
CA LEU A 23 -37.86 12.53 -40.49
C LEU A 23 -37.96 13.79 -41.37
N PHE A 24 -37.01 14.71 -41.28
CA PHE A 24 -36.98 15.91 -42.11
C PHE A 24 -36.58 15.63 -43.57
N SER A 25 -35.64 14.71 -43.82
CA SER A 25 -35.21 14.35 -45.18
C SER A 25 -36.31 13.62 -45.96
N GLU A 26 -36.97 12.64 -45.33
CA GLU A 26 -38.11 11.92 -45.93
C GLU A 26 -39.29 12.87 -46.11
N GLY A 27 -39.54 13.76 -45.14
CA GLY A 27 -40.52 14.84 -45.29
C GLY A 27 -40.26 15.75 -46.49
N ARG A 28 -38.98 16.02 -46.84
CA ARG A 28 -38.56 16.84 -47.98
C ARG A 28 -38.64 16.11 -49.32
N GLU A 29 -38.34 14.81 -49.37
CA GLU A 29 -38.53 14.00 -50.58
C GLU A 29 -40.01 13.79 -50.89
N LEU A 30 -40.81 13.50 -49.87
CA LEU A 30 -42.27 13.42 -49.95
C LEU A 30 -42.91 14.77 -50.33
N TYR A 31 -42.26 15.90 -50.06
CA TYR A 31 -42.67 17.22 -50.55
C TYR A 31 -42.46 17.38 -52.06
N LYS A 32 -41.49 16.67 -52.66
CA LYS A 32 -41.16 16.74 -54.10
C LYS A 32 -41.87 15.68 -54.94
N SER A 33 -42.26 14.53 -54.38
CA SER A 33 -42.97 13.47 -55.12
C SER A 33 -44.49 13.70 -55.12
N ALA A 34 -45.10 13.88 -56.30
CA ALA A 34 -46.50 14.28 -56.46
C ALA A 34 -47.56 13.16 -56.35
N ASN A 35 -47.21 11.91 -55.97
CA ASN A 35 -48.18 10.81 -55.89
C ASN A 35 -48.20 10.17 -54.50
N GLY A 36 -49.40 10.10 -53.91
CA GLY A 36 -49.66 9.53 -52.58
C GLY A 36 -50.08 8.06 -52.64
N SER A 37 -49.85 7.33 -51.55
CA SER A 37 -50.39 5.98 -51.35
C SER A 37 -50.76 5.73 -49.89
N GLN A 38 -51.68 4.80 -49.64
CA GLN A 38 -52.43 4.61 -48.39
C GLN A 38 -51.69 3.92 -47.21
N ALA A 39 -50.36 3.77 -47.25
CA ALA A 39 -49.57 3.18 -46.14
C ALA A 39 -49.31 4.17 -44.96
N GLU A 40 -49.76 5.41 -45.11
CA GLU A 40 -49.29 6.59 -44.36
C GLU A 40 -49.89 6.73 -42.92
N ASP A 41 -51.10 6.22 -42.64
CA ASP A 41 -51.76 6.46 -41.34
C ASP A 41 -51.21 5.60 -40.17
N LEU A 42 -50.60 4.42 -40.46
CA LEU A 42 -49.97 3.53 -39.46
C LEU A 42 -48.55 4.01 -39.07
N GLU A 43 -47.87 4.73 -39.96
CA GLU A 43 -46.52 5.24 -39.74
C GLU A 43 -46.50 6.45 -38.78
N LEU A 44 -47.55 7.28 -38.76
CA LEU A 44 -47.58 8.49 -37.93
C LEU A 44 -47.74 8.18 -36.42
N GLU A 45 -48.57 7.19 -36.09
CA GLU A 45 -48.70 6.72 -34.70
C GLU A 45 -47.39 6.11 -34.21
N THR A 46 -46.70 5.38 -35.10
CA THR A 46 -45.35 4.82 -34.85
C THR A 46 -44.32 5.94 -34.61
N VAL A 47 -44.24 6.95 -35.49
CA VAL A 47 -43.34 8.11 -35.37
C VAL A 47 -43.59 8.89 -34.08
N THR A 48 -44.86 9.11 -33.70
CA THR A 48 -45.22 9.80 -32.45
C THR A 48 -44.76 8.97 -31.24
N GLN A 49 -44.99 7.65 -31.28
CA GLN A 49 -44.59 6.73 -30.20
C GLN A 49 -43.07 6.68 -30.04
N ASP A 50 -42.32 6.69 -31.14
CA ASP A 50 -40.87 6.73 -31.16
C ASP A 50 -40.33 8.04 -30.58
N LEU A 51 -40.88 9.19 -30.96
CA LEU A 51 -40.53 10.50 -30.38
C LEU A 51 -40.80 10.57 -28.87
N GLN A 52 -41.92 10.01 -28.40
CA GLN A 52 -42.22 9.92 -26.96
C GLN A 52 -41.20 9.02 -26.24
N ASN A 53 -40.79 7.91 -26.87
CA ASN A 53 -39.78 7.02 -26.32
C ASN A 53 -38.40 7.71 -26.24
N PHE A 54 -38.03 8.49 -27.26
CA PHE A 54 -36.79 9.29 -27.25
C PHE A 54 -36.80 10.34 -26.15
N ALA A 55 -37.87 11.12 -26.03
CA ALA A 55 -38.00 12.13 -24.98
C ALA A 55 -37.82 11.51 -23.57
N ARG A 56 -38.39 10.31 -23.33
CA ARG A 56 -38.20 9.58 -22.07
C ARG A 56 -36.76 9.10 -21.85
N ARG A 57 -36.08 8.61 -22.89
CA ARG A 57 -34.68 8.12 -22.82
C ARG A 57 -33.64 9.24 -22.72
N LEU A 58 -33.97 10.43 -23.21
CA LEU A 58 -33.15 11.63 -23.10
C LEU A 58 -33.28 12.32 -21.74
N HIS A 59 -34.35 12.02 -21.00
CA HIS A 59 -34.55 12.55 -19.66
C HIS A 59 -33.46 12.04 -18.71
N PRO A 60 -32.66 12.93 -18.08
CA PRO A 60 -31.68 12.53 -17.09
C PRO A 60 -32.39 11.80 -15.95
N THR A 61 -32.11 10.52 -15.73
CA THR A 61 -32.74 9.77 -14.64
C THR A 61 -32.21 10.31 -13.30
N ALA A 62 -33.04 11.09 -12.60
CA ALA A 62 -32.75 11.63 -11.26
C ALA A 62 -32.77 10.56 -10.14
N LYS A 63 -32.27 9.35 -10.42
CA LYS A 63 -32.15 8.25 -9.45
C LYS A 63 -30.70 7.81 -9.32
N THR A 64 -29.88 8.66 -8.71
CA THR A 64 -28.73 8.27 -7.89
C THR A 64 -28.58 9.34 -6.82
N GLY A 65 -28.44 8.91 -5.57
CA GLY A 65 -28.82 9.67 -4.38
C GLY A 65 -28.18 11.04 -4.18
N GLN A 66 -28.89 11.84 -3.39
CA GLN A 66 -28.41 13.03 -2.70
C GLN A 66 -27.06 12.76 -2.03
N HIS A 67 -25.96 13.16 -2.66
CA HIS A 67 -24.76 13.68 -2.01
C HIS A 67 -23.97 14.43 -3.07
N LEU A 68 -23.53 15.65 -2.74
CA LEU A 68 -22.89 16.65 -3.58
C LEU A 68 -21.73 16.07 -4.43
N LYS A 69 -22.02 15.60 -5.65
CA LYS A 69 -21.00 15.25 -6.64
C LYS A 69 -20.61 16.49 -7.46
N LYS A 70 -19.30 16.76 -7.58
CA LYS A 70 -18.75 17.57 -8.68
C LYS A 70 -18.87 16.75 -9.97
N HIS A 71 -19.96 16.94 -10.73
CA HIS A 71 -20.05 16.42 -12.08
C HIS A 71 -18.91 16.99 -12.95
N SER A 72 -18.33 16.19 -13.85
CA SER A 72 -17.33 16.71 -14.78
C SER A 72 -17.96 17.76 -15.71
N ALA A 73 -17.18 18.72 -16.20
CA ALA A 73 -17.69 19.75 -17.10
C ALA A 73 -18.35 19.14 -18.36
N ASP A 74 -17.82 18.02 -18.82
CA ASP A 74 -18.32 17.26 -19.97
C ASP A 74 -19.63 16.52 -19.68
N GLU A 75 -19.80 15.96 -18.49
CA GLU A 75 -21.05 15.32 -18.08
C GLU A 75 -22.18 16.35 -17.98
N ILE A 76 -21.88 17.53 -17.42
CA ILE A 76 -22.81 18.67 -17.37
C ILE A 76 -23.17 19.12 -18.79
N ALA A 77 -22.20 19.16 -19.71
CA ALA A 77 -22.43 19.53 -21.10
C ALA A 77 -23.32 18.51 -21.84
N LEU A 78 -23.09 17.21 -21.65
CA LEU A 78 -23.93 16.15 -22.23
C LEU A 78 -25.33 16.11 -21.63
N GLN A 79 -25.49 16.35 -20.33
CA GLN A 79 -26.81 16.51 -19.71
C GLN A 79 -27.56 17.73 -20.26
N LYS A 80 -26.87 18.87 -20.42
CA LYS A 80 -27.45 20.07 -21.08
C LYS A 80 -27.85 19.77 -22.52
N LEU A 81 -27.05 18.97 -23.23
CA LEU A 81 -27.34 18.55 -24.59
C LEU A 81 -28.58 17.65 -24.63
N ALA A 82 -28.66 16.66 -23.75
CA ALA A 82 -29.81 15.77 -23.61
C ALA A 82 -31.10 16.55 -23.31
N VAL A 83 -31.06 17.52 -22.38
CA VAL A 83 -32.18 18.42 -22.09
C VAL A 83 -32.56 19.28 -23.31
N SER A 84 -31.59 19.72 -24.10
CA SER A 84 -31.85 20.48 -25.32
C SER A 84 -32.51 19.62 -26.41
N CYS A 85 -32.11 18.35 -26.51
CA CYS A 85 -32.74 17.37 -27.39
C CYS A 85 -34.14 16.97 -26.92
N GLU A 86 -34.36 16.81 -25.62
CA GLU A 86 -35.68 16.57 -25.02
C GLU A 86 -36.65 17.72 -25.32
N LYS A 87 -36.21 18.98 -25.16
CA LYS A 87 -37.00 20.16 -25.55
C LYS A 87 -37.36 20.13 -27.03
N LEU A 88 -36.42 19.79 -27.91
CA LEU A 88 -36.65 19.67 -29.34
C LEU A 88 -37.65 18.53 -29.66
N ALA A 89 -37.52 17.38 -28.99
CA ALA A 89 -38.46 16.26 -29.14
C ALA A 89 -39.88 16.67 -28.74
N ASN A 90 -40.03 17.41 -27.64
CA ASN A 90 -41.31 17.94 -27.18
C ASN A 90 -41.88 19.01 -28.14
N GLU A 91 -41.04 19.90 -28.68
CA GLU A 91 -41.43 20.84 -29.75
C GLU A 91 -42.01 20.08 -30.96
N LEU A 92 -41.35 19.00 -31.39
CA LEU A 92 -41.84 18.16 -32.51
C LEU A 92 -43.14 17.41 -32.18
N LEU A 93 -43.28 16.88 -30.96
CA LEU A 93 -44.51 16.24 -30.50
C LEU A 93 -45.68 17.22 -30.48
N THR A 94 -45.49 18.45 -29.98
CA THR A 94 -46.54 19.48 -30.00
C THR A 94 -46.97 19.86 -31.41
N LEU A 95 -46.01 19.98 -32.34
CA LEU A 95 -46.32 20.21 -33.75
C LEU A 95 -47.12 19.05 -34.35
N LEU A 96 -46.80 17.80 -34.01
CA LEU A 96 -47.54 16.63 -34.49
C LEU A 96 -48.95 16.55 -33.90
N ASP A 97 -49.13 16.89 -32.62
CA ASP A 97 -50.43 16.84 -31.95
C ASP A 97 -51.37 17.97 -32.41
N ASP A 98 -50.86 19.20 -32.62
CA ASP A 98 -51.63 20.31 -33.20
C ASP A 98 -52.19 19.97 -34.60
N LEU A 99 -51.51 19.07 -35.32
CA LEU A 99 -51.90 18.61 -36.65
C LEU A 99 -52.91 17.45 -36.61
N LYS A 100 -52.98 16.68 -35.52
CA LYS A 100 -54.00 15.62 -35.32
C LYS A 100 -55.41 16.19 -35.18
N VAL A 101 -55.55 17.41 -34.66
CA VAL A 101 -56.86 17.99 -34.29
C VAL A 101 -57.68 18.47 -35.50
N LYS A 102 -57.13 18.47 -36.73
CA LYS A 102 -57.79 19.09 -37.90
C LYS A 102 -58.29 18.15 -39.02
N GLY A 103 -58.42 16.84 -38.81
CA GLY A 103 -59.11 16.01 -39.82
C GLY A 103 -59.33 14.54 -39.48
N HIS A 104 -60.49 14.01 -39.90
CA HIS A 104 -60.81 12.58 -39.92
C HIS A 104 -60.28 11.91 -41.20
N GLY A 105 -59.54 10.80 -41.04
CA GLY A 105 -59.25 9.75 -42.03
C GLY A 105 -58.44 10.14 -43.29
N HIS A 106 -57.35 9.43 -43.56
CA HIS A 106 -56.56 9.45 -44.81
C HIS A 106 -55.88 10.77 -45.23
N ARG A 107 -55.82 11.78 -44.36
CA ARG A 107 -55.12 13.06 -44.63
C ARG A 107 -54.01 13.41 -43.62
N ARG A 108 -53.63 12.52 -42.70
CA ARG A 108 -52.71 12.87 -41.60
C ARG A 108 -51.31 13.26 -42.10
N TRP A 109 -50.75 12.53 -43.06
CA TRP A 109 -49.50 12.91 -43.73
C TRP A 109 -49.65 14.07 -44.70
N GLN A 110 -50.84 14.27 -45.30
CA GLN A 110 -51.14 15.51 -46.05
C GLN A 110 -51.14 16.73 -45.13
N SER A 111 -51.59 16.60 -43.87
CA SER A 111 -51.55 17.66 -42.86
C SER A 111 -50.14 17.92 -42.34
N PHE A 112 -49.30 16.89 -42.17
CA PHE A 112 -47.86 17.06 -41.89
C PHE A 112 -47.10 17.69 -43.07
N ARG A 113 -47.36 17.23 -44.31
CA ARG A 113 -46.91 17.89 -45.55
C ARG A 113 -47.44 19.33 -45.65
N GLN A 114 -48.69 19.58 -45.22
CA GLN A 114 -49.27 20.92 -45.19
C GLN A 114 -48.68 21.78 -44.08
N ALA A 115 -48.27 21.21 -42.95
CA ALA A 115 -47.53 21.89 -41.90
C ALA A 115 -46.14 22.27 -42.40
N LEU A 116 -45.42 21.36 -43.06
CA LEU A 116 -44.20 21.66 -43.80
C LEU A 116 -44.42 22.75 -44.87
N ARG A 117 -45.57 22.74 -45.58
CA ARG A 117 -45.96 23.82 -46.52
C ARG A 117 -46.32 25.15 -45.83
N HIS A 118 -46.94 25.12 -44.65
CA HIS A 118 -47.36 26.30 -43.88
C HIS A 118 -46.23 26.89 -43.03
N VAL A 119 -45.23 26.09 -42.69
CA VAL A 119 -43.88 26.52 -42.28
C VAL A 119 -43.21 27.12 -43.52
N ARG A 120 -43.76 28.26 -43.94
CA ARG A 120 -43.61 28.92 -45.24
C ARG A 120 -42.26 29.62 -45.44
N LYS A 121 -41.24 29.22 -44.67
CA LYS A 121 -39.87 29.70 -44.83
C LYS A 121 -38.96 28.50 -44.66
N GLU A 122 -38.31 28.11 -45.75
CA GLU A 122 -37.15 27.21 -45.81
C GLU A 122 -36.20 27.45 -44.61
N GLU A 123 -36.09 28.71 -44.19
CA GLU A 123 -35.39 29.19 -42.99
C GLU A 123 -35.70 28.47 -41.66
N LYS A 124 -36.94 28.07 -41.34
CA LYS A 124 -37.26 27.43 -40.04
C LYS A 124 -36.89 25.94 -40.00
N ILE A 125 -37.10 25.22 -41.10
CA ILE A 125 -36.70 23.81 -41.22
C ILE A 125 -35.17 23.73 -41.27
N ASN A 126 -34.53 24.60 -42.06
CA ASN A 126 -33.07 24.73 -42.08
C ASN A 126 -32.52 25.03 -40.68
N LYS A 127 -33.16 25.90 -39.88
CA LYS A 127 -32.76 26.14 -38.48
C LYS A 127 -32.89 24.90 -37.57
N LEU A 128 -33.85 24.00 -37.83
CA LEU A 128 -33.99 22.75 -37.05
C LEU A 128 -32.96 21.70 -37.49
N GLU A 129 -32.71 21.58 -38.79
CA GLU A 129 -31.62 20.76 -39.34
C GLU A 129 -30.25 21.25 -38.82
N GLU A 130 -29.97 22.56 -38.87
CA GLU A 130 -28.77 23.17 -38.30
C GLU A 130 -28.61 22.90 -36.79
N ARG A 131 -29.73 22.90 -36.04
CA ARG A 131 -29.72 22.54 -34.60
C ARG A 131 -29.35 21.06 -34.41
N LEU A 132 -29.91 20.15 -35.19
CA LEU A 132 -29.61 18.72 -35.15
C LEU A 132 -28.16 18.42 -35.55
N GLU A 133 -27.66 19.05 -36.62
CA GLU A 133 -26.25 18.96 -37.02
C GLU A 133 -25.31 19.52 -35.95
N ARG A 134 -25.67 20.62 -35.30
CA ARG A 134 -24.90 21.18 -34.19
C ARG A 134 -24.85 20.21 -33.01
N PHE A 135 -25.95 19.55 -32.68
CA PHE A 135 -25.96 18.50 -31.65
C PHE A 135 -25.04 17.34 -32.02
N GLN A 136 -25.07 16.87 -33.28
CA GLN A 136 -24.14 15.85 -33.76
C GLN A 136 -22.67 16.26 -33.57
N ARG A 137 -22.27 17.48 -33.96
CA ARG A 137 -20.90 17.98 -33.78
C ARG A 137 -20.48 18.04 -32.30
N GLN A 138 -21.40 18.46 -31.42
CA GLN A 138 -21.16 18.49 -29.97
C GLN A 138 -20.95 17.08 -29.41
N ILE A 139 -21.76 16.09 -29.83
CA ILE A 139 -21.57 14.69 -29.42
C ILE A 139 -20.23 14.14 -29.91
N THR A 140 -19.86 14.38 -31.18
CA THR A 140 -18.56 13.94 -31.71
C THR A 140 -17.39 14.49 -30.89
N THR A 141 -17.50 15.75 -30.45
CA THR A 141 -16.51 16.38 -29.57
C THR A 141 -16.43 15.66 -28.22
N HIS A 142 -17.56 15.35 -27.60
CA HIS A 142 -17.60 14.60 -26.33
C HIS A 142 -17.15 13.14 -26.48
N LEU A 143 -17.50 12.45 -27.56
CA LEU A 143 -16.99 11.10 -27.83
C LEU A 143 -15.47 11.10 -28.01
N SER A 144 -14.90 12.18 -28.55
CA SER A 144 -13.45 12.36 -28.64
C SER A 144 -12.78 12.50 -27.27
N THR A 145 -13.44 13.09 -26.26
CA THR A 145 -12.88 13.12 -24.90
C THR A 145 -12.88 11.72 -24.26
N VAL A 146 -13.89 10.89 -24.55
CA VAL A 146 -13.91 9.49 -24.08
C VAL A 146 -12.77 8.64 -24.69
N VAL A 147 -12.37 8.90 -25.94
CA VAL A 147 -11.15 8.29 -26.50
C VAL A 147 -9.92 8.63 -25.65
N SER A 148 -9.84 9.86 -25.12
CA SER A 148 -8.77 10.26 -24.19
C SER A 148 -8.85 9.47 -22.88
N THR A 149 -10.04 9.29 -22.31
CA THR A 149 -10.26 8.46 -21.12
C THR A 149 -9.82 7.01 -21.33
N ILE A 150 -10.14 6.41 -22.48
CA ILE A 150 -9.68 5.05 -22.83
C ILE A 150 -8.15 5.00 -22.94
N LYS A 151 -7.50 6.03 -23.50
CA LYS A 151 -6.03 6.13 -23.52
C LYS A 151 -5.44 6.18 -22.11
N GLU A 152 -6.07 6.90 -21.18
CA GLU A 152 -5.65 6.90 -19.77
C GLU A 152 -5.85 5.53 -19.12
N LEU A 153 -6.95 4.83 -19.40
CA LEU A 153 -7.15 3.44 -18.96
C LEU A 153 -6.11 2.49 -19.58
N GLN A 154 -5.69 2.69 -20.82
CA GLN A 154 -4.60 1.93 -21.45
C GLN A 154 -3.27 2.16 -20.72
N LYS A 155 -2.93 3.42 -20.40
CA LYS A 155 -1.73 3.74 -19.61
C LYS A 155 -1.78 3.09 -18.23
N ALA A 156 -2.91 3.18 -17.54
CA ALA A 156 -3.12 2.53 -16.24
C ALA A 156 -3.02 1.01 -16.36
N ASN A 157 -3.56 0.42 -17.43
CA ASN A 157 -3.47 -1.02 -17.69
C ASN A 157 -2.03 -1.49 -17.83
N THR A 158 -1.22 -0.76 -18.62
CA THR A 158 0.20 -1.05 -18.79
C THR A 158 0.95 -0.96 -17.46
N ARG A 159 0.68 0.07 -16.64
CA ARG A 159 1.29 0.23 -15.32
C ARG A 159 0.96 -0.92 -14.36
N LEU A 160 -0.29 -1.40 -14.41
CA LEU A 160 -0.75 -2.51 -13.58
C LEU A 160 -0.38 -3.89 -14.17
N GLU A 161 0.08 -3.93 -15.42
CA GLU A 161 0.29 -5.14 -16.22
C GLU A 161 -0.94 -6.06 -16.22
N ALA A 162 -2.13 -5.46 -16.26
CA ALA A 162 -3.38 -6.20 -16.25
C ALA A 162 -3.74 -6.74 -17.65
N ASN A 163 -4.32 -7.93 -17.67
CA ASN A 163 -4.65 -8.67 -18.89
C ASN A 163 -5.98 -8.19 -19.52
N THR A 164 -6.13 -6.88 -19.69
CA THR A 164 -7.26 -6.24 -20.38
C THR A 164 -6.85 -5.42 -21.60
N THR A 165 -5.59 -5.54 -22.05
CA THR A 165 -5.05 -4.75 -23.19
C THR A 165 -5.85 -4.94 -24.46
N GLU A 166 -6.09 -6.19 -24.87
CA GLU A 166 -6.87 -6.51 -26.07
C GLU A 166 -8.28 -5.92 -26.01
N LYS A 167 -8.94 -6.01 -24.85
CA LYS A 167 -10.25 -5.39 -24.63
C LYS A 167 -10.19 -3.88 -24.78
N LEU A 168 -9.17 -3.22 -24.21
CA LEU A 168 -9.03 -1.76 -24.32
C LEU A 168 -8.70 -1.32 -25.76
N GLU A 169 -7.93 -2.11 -26.51
CA GLU A 169 -7.67 -1.87 -27.94
C GLU A 169 -8.94 -2.03 -28.77
N ASP A 170 -9.74 -3.07 -28.51
CA ASP A 170 -11.04 -3.29 -29.13
C ASP A 170 -12.02 -2.15 -28.81
N LEU A 171 -12.14 -1.75 -27.53
CA LEU A 171 -12.95 -0.60 -27.11
C LEU A 171 -12.56 0.67 -27.87
N LYS A 172 -11.25 0.94 -27.98
CA LYS A 172 -10.73 2.11 -28.70
C LYS A 172 -11.04 2.02 -30.19
N PHE A 173 -10.82 0.88 -30.81
CA PHE A 173 -11.07 0.66 -32.24
C PHE A 173 -12.55 0.84 -32.58
N GLN A 174 -13.44 0.22 -31.79
CA GLN A 174 -14.89 0.37 -31.96
C GLN A 174 -15.33 1.84 -31.79
N LEU A 175 -14.81 2.56 -30.81
CA LEU A 175 -15.15 3.98 -30.62
C LEU A 175 -14.63 4.86 -31.77
N LEU A 176 -13.43 4.58 -32.30
CA LEU A 176 -12.91 5.28 -33.47
C LEU A 176 -13.76 5.03 -34.71
N ASN A 177 -14.24 3.81 -34.92
CA ASN A 177 -15.15 3.49 -36.02
C ASN A 177 -16.48 4.25 -35.89
N VAL A 178 -17.01 4.40 -34.67
CA VAL A 178 -18.21 5.24 -34.43
C VAL A 178 -17.92 6.70 -34.77
N LEU A 179 -16.80 7.25 -34.32
CA LEU A 179 -16.40 8.63 -34.62
C LEU A 179 -16.20 8.86 -36.13
N GLU A 180 -15.62 7.89 -36.82
CA GLU A 180 -15.43 7.94 -38.27
C GLU A 180 -16.76 7.90 -39.02
N ALA A 181 -17.70 7.05 -38.60
CA ALA A 181 -19.05 7.00 -39.16
C ALA A 181 -19.81 8.32 -38.97
N LEU A 182 -19.67 8.95 -37.80
CA LEU A 182 -20.27 10.25 -37.49
C LEU A 182 -19.65 11.42 -38.29
N ASN A 183 -18.38 11.29 -38.72
CA ASN A 183 -17.65 12.32 -39.47
C ASN A 183 -17.75 12.18 -40.99
N LYS A 184 -17.83 10.95 -41.53
CA LYS A 184 -17.81 10.69 -42.98
C LYS A 184 -19.16 10.90 -43.67
N ASN A 185 -20.27 10.82 -42.94
CA ASN A 185 -21.61 10.92 -43.52
C ASN A 185 -22.41 12.08 -42.90
N PRO A 186 -22.70 13.17 -43.64
CA PRO A 186 -23.98 13.84 -43.41
C PRO A 186 -25.08 12.79 -43.71
N PRO A 187 -26.16 12.73 -42.90
CA PRO A 187 -27.23 11.72 -42.98
C PRO A 187 -27.97 11.64 -44.35
N SER A 188 -27.60 12.47 -45.32
CA SER A 188 -28.14 12.51 -46.68
C SER A 188 -27.41 11.62 -47.70
N ILE A 189 -26.29 10.95 -47.38
CA ILE A 189 -25.55 10.12 -48.34
C ILE A 189 -25.37 8.69 -47.79
N ARG A 190 -26.18 7.74 -48.28
CA ARG A 190 -26.07 6.31 -47.97
C ARG A 190 -25.12 5.62 -48.94
N VAL A 191 -23.88 5.35 -48.53
CA VAL A 191 -23.09 4.14 -48.92
C VAL A 191 -22.00 3.90 -47.86
N GLY A 192 -21.99 2.73 -47.19
CA GLY A 192 -20.83 2.24 -46.42
C GLY A 192 -21.09 1.72 -44.99
N ASP A 193 -21.31 0.40 -44.88
CA ASP A 193 -20.93 -0.59 -43.84
C ASP A 193 -21.15 -0.39 -42.32
N ILE A 194 -21.64 0.75 -41.82
CA ILE A 194 -22.20 0.82 -40.45
C ILE A 194 -23.59 1.45 -40.52
N ALA A 195 -24.63 0.68 -40.24
CA ALA A 195 -25.96 1.24 -40.07
C ALA A 195 -25.92 2.17 -38.85
N TYR A 196 -26.28 3.45 -39.03
CA TYR A 196 -26.41 4.44 -37.94
C TYR A 196 -27.26 3.91 -36.76
N ALA A 197 -28.21 3.01 -37.07
CA ALA A 197 -29.04 2.28 -36.12
C ALA A 197 -28.26 1.44 -35.09
N ASP A 198 -27.05 0.97 -35.40
CA ASP A 198 -26.26 0.10 -34.50
C ASP A 198 -25.38 0.89 -33.53
N ILE A 199 -25.18 2.20 -33.76
CA ILE A 199 -24.27 3.05 -32.97
C ILE A 199 -24.69 3.13 -31.49
N PRO A 200 -25.97 3.36 -31.13
CA PRO A 200 -26.38 3.47 -29.73
C PRO A 200 -26.10 2.20 -28.92
N THR A 201 -26.44 1.03 -29.47
CA THR A 201 -26.19 -0.29 -28.83
C THR A 201 -24.69 -0.53 -28.63
N LYS A 202 -23.86 -0.17 -29.63
CA LYS A 202 -22.41 -0.23 -29.50
C LYS A 202 -21.90 0.69 -28.40
N LEU A 203 -22.36 1.95 -28.35
CA LEU A 203 -21.94 2.91 -27.32
C LEU A 203 -22.36 2.48 -25.90
N GLU A 204 -23.53 1.85 -25.74
CA GLU A 204 -23.95 1.28 -24.47
C GLU A 204 -23.06 0.10 -24.04
N ALA A 205 -22.77 -0.84 -24.95
CA ALA A 205 -21.85 -1.94 -24.68
C ALA A 205 -20.43 -1.44 -24.32
N LEU A 206 -19.93 -0.44 -25.05
CA LEU A 206 -18.65 0.22 -24.79
C LEU A 206 -18.63 0.92 -23.41
N SER A 207 -19.74 1.57 -23.03
CA SER A 207 -19.91 2.20 -21.72
C SER A 207 -19.79 1.18 -20.58
N GLN A 208 -20.53 0.07 -20.69
CA GLN A 208 -20.56 -0.97 -19.67
C GLN A 208 -19.20 -1.65 -19.52
N GLU A 209 -18.56 -2.02 -20.64
CA GLU A 209 -17.26 -2.67 -20.61
C GLU A 209 -16.14 -1.71 -20.16
N GLY A 210 -16.16 -0.45 -20.61
CA GLY A 210 -15.22 0.57 -20.15
C GLY A 210 -15.32 0.82 -18.65
N THR A 211 -16.55 0.92 -18.12
CA THR A 211 -16.80 1.07 -16.66
C THR A 211 -16.32 -0.15 -15.90
N ARG A 212 -16.56 -1.36 -16.44
CA ARG A 212 -16.09 -2.62 -15.87
C ARG A 212 -14.56 -2.66 -15.77
N VAL A 213 -13.84 -2.33 -16.85
CA VAL A 213 -12.38 -2.31 -16.88
C VAL A 213 -11.82 -1.24 -15.94
N ALA A 214 -12.41 -0.04 -15.93
CA ALA A 214 -12.03 1.00 -14.99
C ALA A 214 -12.16 0.53 -13.53
N ARG A 215 -13.28 -0.12 -13.18
CA ARG A 215 -13.48 -0.65 -11.84
C ARG A 215 -12.51 -1.77 -11.47
N GLN A 216 -12.19 -2.65 -12.41
CA GLN A 216 -11.16 -3.68 -12.23
C GLN A 216 -9.79 -3.07 -11.93
N GLN A 217 -9.40 -2.04 -12.69
CA GLN A 217 -8.13 -1.33 -12.48
C GLN A 217 -8.09 -0.59 -11.15
N GLU A 218 -9.19 0.01 -10.71
CA GLU A 218 -9.30 0.65 -9.39
C GLU A 218 -9.03 -0.34 -8.24
N ILE A 219 -9.67 -1.51 -8.29
CA ILE A 219 -9.50 -2.55 -7.26
C ILE A 219 -8.07 -3.11 -7.30
N LEU A 220 -7.52 -3.33 -8.49
CA LEU A 220 -6.12 -3.77 -8.67
C LEU A 220 -5.12 -2.74 -8.14
N ALA A 221 -5.35 -1.45 -8.40
CA ALA A 221 -4.51 -0.38 -7.89
C ALA A 221 -4.52 -0.34 -6.35
N GLY A 222 -5.68 -0.58 -5.72
CA GLY A 222 -5.78 -0.66 -4.27
C GLY A 222 -4.98 -1.80 -3.62
N LEU A 223 -4.70 -2.89 -4.35
CA LEU A 223 -3.84 -3.98 -3.88
C LEU A 223 -2.34 -3.68 -4.03
N CYS A 224 -1.98 -2.64 -4.78
CA CYS A 224 -0.60 -2.30 -5.08
C CYS A 224 -0.03 -1.36 -4.01
N PHE A 225 1.01 -1.80 -3.29
CA PHE A 225 1.79 -0.95 -2.39
C PHE A 225 3.15 -0.60 -3.02
N SER A 226 3.76 0.51 -2.59
CA SER A 226 4.96 1.09 -3.23
C SER A 226 6.14 0.12 -3.34
N SER A 227 6.35 -0.72 -2.33
CA SER A 227 7.48 -1.64 -2.24
C SER A 227 7.23 -3.05 -2.79
N ILE A 228 6.06 -3.30 -3.41
CA ILE A 228 5.59 -4.63 -3.84
C ILE A 228 6.54 -5.36 -4.80
N ARG A 229 7.34 -4.62 -5.57
CA ARG A 229 8.33 -5.18 -6.52
C ARG A 229 9.78 -5.13 -6.01
N VAL A 230 10.04 -4.35 -4.96
CA VAL A 230 11.41 -3.96 -4.57
C VAL A 230 12.25 -5.18 -4.20
N ARG A 231 11.76 -6.03 -3.29
CA ARG A 231 12.49 -7.25 -2.88
C ARG A 231 12.78 -8.18 -4.06
N HIS A 232 11.76 -8.47 -4.88
CA HIS A 232 11.94 -9.32 -6.05
C HIS A 232 12.99 -8.75 -7.01
N SER A 233 13.01 -7.43 -7.24
CA SER A 233 14.00 -6.78 -8.10
C SER A 233 15.42 -6.83 -7.52
N ALA A 234 15.57 -6.67 -6.21
CA ALA A 234 16.86 -6.70 -5.51
C ALA A 234 17.56 -8.08 -5.54
N ILE A 235 16.81 -9.18 -5.65
CA ILE A 235 17.40 -10.53 -5.75
C ILE A 235 18.22 -10.64 -7.05
N LYS A 236 19.53 -10.92 -6.95
CA LYS A 236 20.41 -11.13 -8.11
C LYS A 236 19.90 -12.27 -9.01
N LYS A 237 20.14 -12.18 -10.32
CA LYS A 237 19.83 -13.29 -11.24
C LYS A 237 20.75 -14.48 -10.93
N ALA A 238 20.24 -15.70 -11.07
CA ALA A 238 21.07 -16.90 -11.00
C ALA A 238 22.17 -16.85 -12.07
N HIS A 239 23.35 -17.40 -11.74
CA HIS A 239 24.41 -17.59 -12.72
C HIS A 239 23.93 -18.56 -13.81
N ALA A 240 24.31 -18.34 -15.08
CA ALA A 240 23.74 -19.05 -16.23
C ALA A 240 23.79 -20.57 -16.09
N ASP A 241 24.86 -21.11 -15.49
CA ASP A 241 25.12 -22.54 -15.35
C ASP A 241 24.74 -23.13 -13.98
N THR A 242 23.82 -22.51 -13.25
CA THR A 242 23.40 -22.97 -11.90
C THR A 242 21.94 -23.41 -11.84
N PHE A 243 21.58 -24.24 -10.85
CA PHE A 243 20.24 -24.74 -10.54
C PHE A 243 19.55 -25.64 -11.58
N GLU A 244 20.12 -25.83 -12.76
CA GLU A 244 19.53 -26.71 -13.80
C GLU A 244 19.39 -28.17 -13.35
N TRP A 245 20.19 -28.59 -12.37
CA TRP A 245 20.09 -29.91 -11.75
C TRP A 245 18.70 -30.19 -11.16
N ILE A 246 17.94 -29.18 -10.72
CA ILE A 246 16.66 -29.38 -10.02
C ILE A 246 15.60 -30.05 -10.91
N PHE A 247 15.70 -29.89 -12.22
CA PHE A 247 14.79 -30.51 -13.19
C PHE A 247 15.23 -31.92 -13.62
N ARG A 248 16.50 -32.28 -13.36
CA ARG A 248 17.11 -33.55 -13.78
C ARG A 248 17.26 -34.54 -12.62
N ASN A 249 17.42 -34.02 -11.41
CA ASN A 249 17.66 -34.83 -10.22
C ASN A 249 16.35 -35.48 -9.75
N SER A 250 16.25 -36.79 -9.92
CA SER A 250 15.08 -37.58 -9.51
C SER A 250 14.91 -37.65 -7.99
N GLN A 251 15.99 -37.47 -7.20
CA GLN A 251 15.96 -37.58 -5.74
C GLN A 251 15.19 -36.44 -5.09
N VAL A 252 15.20 -35.25 -5.68
CA VAL A 252 14.49 -34.09 -5.12
C VAL A 252 13.00 -34.09 -5.47
N LYS A 253 12.56 -34.87 -6.46
CA LYS A 253 11.13 -35.01 -6.85
C LYS A 253 10.43 -33.68 -7.20
N PHE A 254 11.17 -32.60 -7.43
CA PHE A 254 10.60 -31.29 -7.77
C PHE A 254 9.84 -31.34 -9.09
N ARG A 255 10.43 -31.93 -10.13
CA ARG A 255 9.77 -32.08 -11.44
C ARG A 255 8.49 -32.91 -11.33
N ALA A 256 8.53 -34.03 -10.62
CA ALA A 256 7.36 -34.87 -10.36
C ALA A 256 6.25 -34.10 -9.61
N TRP A 257 6.64 -33.28 -8.62
CA TRP A 257 5.69 -32.40 -7.93
C TRP A 257 5.05 -31.38 -8.87
N LEU A 258 5.81 -30.76 -9.79
CA LEU A 258 5.24 -29.83 -10.77
C LEU A 258 4.26 -30.51 -11.72
N ASP A 259 4.61 -31.67 -12.26
CA ASP A 259 3.84 -32.35 -13.31
C ASP A 259 2.54 -32.97 -12.77
N SER A 260 2.59 -33.64 -11.62
CA SER A 260 1.46 -34.45 -11.12
C SER A 260 1.25 -34.42 -9.60
N GLY A 261 2.18 -33.85 -8.83
CA GLY A 261 2.01 -33.67 -7.39
C GLY A 261 0.91 -32.67 -7.02
N ASN A 262 0.66 -32.49 -5.73
CA ASN A 262 -0.23 -31.48 -5.15
C ASN A 262 0.36 -30.97 -3.83
N GLY A 263 -0.21 -29.90 -3.29
CA GLY A 263 0.15 -29.39 -1.96
C GLY A 263 1.43 -28.55 -1.94
N ILE A 264 2.18 -28.68 -0.85
CA ILE A 264 3.35 -27.84 -0.52
C ILE A 264 4.65 -28.58 -0.83
N TYR A 265 5.50 -27.97 -1.65
CA TYR A 265 6.89 -28.34 -1.82
C TYR A 265 7.79 -27.41 -1.00
N TRP A 266 8.66 -27.97 -0.16
CA TRP A 266 9.50 -27.19 0.76
C TRP A 266 10.98 -27.14 0.34
N VAL A 267 11.47 -25.94 0.05
CA VAL A 267 12.88 -25.65 -0.18
C VAL A 267 13.51 -25.18 1.13
N GLN A 268 14.19 -26.08 1.84
CA GLN A 268 14.92 -25.71 3.05
C GLN A 268 16.39 -25.42 2.74
N GLY A 269 17.00 -24.59 3.58
CA GLY A 269 18.45 -24.50 3.59
C GLY A 269 19.03 -23.42 4.49
N LYS A 270 20.34 -23.50 4.71
CA LYS A 270 21.12 -22.58 5.56
C LYS A 270 20.99 -21.11 5.12
N ALA A 271 21.30 -20.18 6.03
CA ALA A 271 21.40 -18.77 5.68
C ALA A 271 22.47 -18.59 4.59
N GLY A 272 22.21 -17.74 3.59
CA GLY A 272 23.16 -17.50 2.50
C GLY A 272 23.35 -18.65 1.49
N SER A 273 22.57 -19.74 1.54
CA SER A 273 22.70 -20.87 0.60
C SER A 273 22.13 -20.64 -0.81
N GLY A 274 21.52 -19.48 -1.08
CA GLY A 274 20.97 -19.13 -2.40
C GLY A 274 19.48 -19.42 -2.61
N LYS A 275 18.70 -19.68 -1.54
CA LYS A 275 17.25 -19.98 -1.61
C LYS A 275 16.45 -18.95 -2.42
N SER A 276 16.57 -17.65 -2.11
CA SER A 276 15.83 -16.60 -2.82
C SER A 276 16.18 -16.54 -4.31
N THR A 277 17.46 -16.77 -4.65
CA THR A 277 17.93 -16.86 -6.04
C THR A 277 17.30 -18.06 -6.75
N LEU A 278 17.25 -19.23 -6.11
CA LEU A 278 16.58 -20.42 -6.63
C LEU A 278 15.07 -20.17 -6.81
N MET A 279 14.39 -19.60 -5.82
CA MET A 279 12.94 -19.33 -5.89
C MET A 279 12.60 -18.36 -7.03
N LYS A 280 13.41 -17.31 -7.22
CA LYS A 280 13.28 -16.37 -8.35
C LYS A 280 13.54 -17.05 -9.70
N PHE A 281 14.56 -17.91 -9.77
CA PHE A 281 14.83 -18.72 -10.95
C PHE A 281 13.63 -19.61 -11.29
N LEU A 282 13.15 -20.40 -10.33
CA LEU A 282 12.06 -21.36 -10.51
C LEU A 282 10.76 -20.71 -10.98
N ALA A 283 10.35 -19.60 -10.36
CA ALA A 283 9.10 -18.91 -10.66
C ALA A 283 9.01 -18.42 -12.12
N LYS A 284 10.16 -18.14 -12.75
CA LYS A 284 10.22 -17.62 -14.13
C LYS A 284 10.71 -18.63 -15.16
N HIS A 285 11.28 -19.76 -14.73
CA HIS A 285 11.94 -20.72 -15.61
C HIS A 285 10.98 -21.40 -16.58
N ASN A 286 11.42 -21.57 -17.83
CA ASN A 286 10.60 -22.17 -18.89
C ASN A 286 10.23 -23.62 -18.57
N LYS A 287 11.17 -24.44 -18.06
CA LYS A 287 10.87 -25.84 -17.68
C LYS A 287 9.82 -25.93 -16.58
N THR A 288 9.82 -24.98 -15.63
CA THR A 288 8.77 -24.90 -14.59
C THR A 288 7.42 -24.61 -15.23
N LYS A 289 7.35 -23.59 -16.10
CA LYS A 289 6.11 -23.22 -16.80
C LYS A 289 5.58 -24.38 -17.65
N SER A 290 6.44 -25.07 -18.40
CA SER A 290 6.05 -26.24 -19.20
C SER A 290 5.51 -27.38 -18.34
N ALA A 291 6.14 -27.66 -17.18
CA ALA A 291 5.66 -28.65 -16.22
C ALA A 291 4.26 -28.32 -15.69
N LEU A 292 4.10 -27.08 -15.24
CA LEU A 292 2.84 -26.61 -14.67
C LEU A 292 1.75 -26.50 -15.72
N ARG A 293 2.09 -26.22 -16.99
CA ARG A 293 1.12 -26.27 -18.10
C ARG A 293 0.64 -27.70 -18.36
N GLN A 294 1.51 -28.70 -18.24
CA GLN A 294 1.11 -30.10 -18.30
C GLN A 294 0.14 -30.46 -17.16
N TRP A 295 0.43 -30.01 -15.93
CA TRP A 295 -0.48 -30.16 -14.79
C TRP A 295 -1.81 -29.43 -14.99
N ALA A 296 -1.78 -28.24 -15.59
CA ALA A 296 -2.97 -27.44 -15.86
C ALA A 296 -3.84 -28.02 -16.97
N ASN A 297 -3.25 -28.78 -17.91
CA ASN A 297 -3.94 -29.36 -19.05
C ASN A 297 -4.70 -28.29 -19.84
N SER A 298 -6.04 -28.35 -19.88
CA SER A 298 -6.90 -27.37 -20.54
C SER A 298 -7.25 -26.15 -19.68
N SER A 299 -6.86 -26.13 -18.40
CA SER A 299 -7.06 -24.99 -17.51
C SER A 299 -6.02 -23.89 -17.77
N GLU A 300 -6.43 -22.65 -17.53
CA GLU A 300 -5.51 -21.51 -17.48
C GLU A 300 -4.51 -21.66 -16.32
N LEU A 301 -3.26 -21.22 -16.52
CA LEU A 301 -2.21 -21.31 -15.51
C LEU A 301 -1.78 -19.92 -15.06
N CYS A 302 -1.81 -19.67 -13.75
CA CYS A 302 -1.20 -18.50 -13.14
C CYS A 302 -0.06 -18.92 -12.19
N VAL A 303 1.10 -18.32 -12.41
CA VAL A 303 2.27 -18.48 -11.55
C VAL A 303 2.54 -17.14 -10.88
N SER A 304 2.37 -17.12 -9.57
CA SER A 304 2.61 -15.92 -8.76
C SER A 304 3.74 -16.16 -7.77
N SER A 305 4.39 -15.09 -7.34
CA SER A 305 5.49 -15.17 -6.38
C SER A 305 5.46 -14.03 -5.38
N HIS A 306 5.85 -14.34 -4.15
CA HIS A 306 6.07 -13.37 -3.09
C HIS A 306 7.39 -13.68 -2.40
N PHE A 307 8.12 -12.64 -2.02
CA PHE A 307 9.42 -12.73 -1.37
C PHE A 307 9.34 -11.87 -0.13
N PHE A 308 9.33 -12.53 1.03
CA PHE A 308 9.43 -11.80 2.28
C PHE A 308 10.79 -11.11 2.38
N TRP A 309 10.81 -9.99 3.10
CA TRP A 309 12.04 -9.24 3.34
C TRP A 309 12.04 -8.65 4.74
N ASN A 310 12.81 -9.24 5.65
CA ASN A 310 12.83 -8.78 7.04
C ASN A 310 13.45 -7.38 7.23
N THR A 311 14.40 -6.98 6.36
CA THR A 311 14.91 -5.59 6.31
C THR A 311 14.01 -4.67 5.49
N GLY A 312 12.98 -5.19 4.84
CA GLY A 312 11.99 -4.38 4.12
C GLY A 312 11.02 -3.64 5.05
N ASP A 313 10.10 -2.90 4.42
CA ASP A 313 9.01 -2.24 5.14
C ASP A 313 8.02 -3.24 5.74
N THR A 314 7.04 -2.74 6.51
CA THR A 314 6.01 -3.58 7.15
C THR A 314 5.23 -4.44 6.16
N MET A 315 4.96 -3.96 4.94
CA MET A 315 4.25 -4.75 3.93
C MET A 315 5.12 -5.90 3.43
N GLN A 316 6.43 -5.74 3.32
CA GLN A 316 7.33 -6.79 2.83
C GLN A 316 7.60 -7.93 3.81
N LYS A 317 7.19 -7.79 5.07
CA LYS A 317 7.36 -8.82 6.13
C LYS A 317 6.05 -9.27 6.79
N SER A 318 4.90 -8.80 6.32
CA SER A 318 3.58 -9.11 6.89
C SER A 318 2.76 -10.06 6.02
N GLN A 319 1.74 -10.67 6.63
CA GLN A 319 0.83 -11.55 5.90
C GLN A 319 -0.08 -10.74 4.97
N GLU A 320 -0.45 -9.51 5.34
CA GLU A 320 -1.15 -8.55 4.49
C GLU A 320 -0.41 -8.34 3.16
N GLY A 321 0.91 -8.11 3.22
CA GLY A 321 1.69 -7.93 1.99
C GLY A 321 1.84 -9.20 1.17
N LEU A 322 1.93 -10.38 1.78
CA LEU A 322 1.85 -11.67 1.08
C LEU A 322 0.51 -11.78 0.32
N LEU A 323 -0.61 -11.56 1.01
CA LEU A 323 -1.95 -11.68 0.44
C LEU A 323 -2.17 -10.66 -0.67
N GLN A 324 -1.87 -9.38 -0.44
CA GLN A 324 -2.00 -8.34 -1.47
C GLN A 324 -1.12 -8.63 -2.68
N THR A 325 0.13 -9.07 -2.49
CA THR A 325 1.05 -9.39 -3.60
C THR A 325 0.51 -10.51 -4.48
N LEU A 326 0.09 -11.61 -3.87
CA LEU A 326 -0.40 -12.78 -4.59
C LEU A 326 -1.76 -12.51 -5.22
N LEU A 327 -2.68 -11.85 -4.52
CA LEU A 327 -4.00 -11.50 -5.05
C LEU A 327 -3.89 -10.49 -6.20
N PHE A 328 -3.01 -9.49 -6.10
CA PHE A 328 -2.71 -8.57 -7.18
C PHE A 328 -2.19 -9.30 -8.43
N GLN A 329 -1.26 -10.25 -8.27
CA GLN A 329 -0.74 -11.06 -9.38
C GLN A 329 -1.82 -11.91 -10.04
N VAL A 330 -2.67 -12.59 -9.24
CA VAL A 330 -3.77 -13.41 -9.75
C VAL A 330 -4.81 -12.55 -10.47
N LEU A 331 -5.28 -11.47 -9.85
CA LEU A 331 -6.34 -10.63 -10.40
C LEU A 331 -5.89 -9.81 -11.61
N ARG A 332 -4.59 -9.46 -11.74
CA ARG A 332 -4.11 -8.82 -12.97
C ARG A 332 -4.21 -9.79 -14.14
N GLN A 333 -3.94 -11.08 -13.91
CA GLN A 333 -3.99 -12.11 -14.96
C GLN A 333 -5.43 -12.53 -15.27
N PHE A 334 -6.29 -12.59 -14.23
CA PHE A 334 -7.71 -12.93 -14.34
C PHE A 334 -8.61 -11.83 -13.76
N PRO A 335 -8.74 -10.65 -14.42
CA PRO A 335 -9.58 -9.55 -13.92
C PRO A 335 -11.06 -9.91 -13.79
N THR A 336 -11.50 -10.95 -14.50
CA THR A 336 -12.87 -11.49 -14.43
C THR A 336 -13.22 -12.11 -13.09
N LEU A 337 -12.23 -12.46 -12.26
CA LEU A 337 -12.44 -12.96 -10.90
C LEU A 337 -12.76 -11.84 -9.89
N ILE A 338 -12.46 -10.58 -10.21
CA ILE A 338 -12.62 -9.45 -9.28
C ILE A 338 -14.06 -9.35 -8.72
N PRO A 339 -15.13 -9.43 -9.53
CA PRO A 339 -16.50 -9.34 -9.02
C PRO A 339 -16.88 -10.46 -8.06
N SER A 340 -16.35 -11.67 -8.26
CA SER A 340 -16.64 -12.82 -7.40
C SER A 340 -15.79 -12.79 -6.13
N LEU A 341 -14.49 -12.50 -6.22
CA LEU A 341 -13.58 -12.55 -5.07
C LEU A 341 -13.68 -11.33 -4.15
N CYS A 342 -14.11 -10.19 -4.70
CA CYS A 342 -14.11 -8.90 -4.01
C CYS A 342 -15.49 -8.22 -4.05
N PRO A 343 -16.60 -8.91 -3.70
CA PRO A 343 -17.95 -8.44 -3.99
C PRO A 343 -18.31 -7.13 -3.27
N LYS A 344 -17.81 -6.94 -2.05
CA LYS A 344 -17.99 -5.69 -1.27
C LYS A 344 -17.38 -4.49 -1.99
N ARG A 345 -16.13 -4.63 -2.46
CA ARG A 345 -15.43 -3.59 -3.22
C ARG A 345 -15.96 -3.46 -4.65
N TRP A 346 -16.46 -4.53 -5.26
CA TRP A 346 -17.08 -4.48 -6.58
C TRP A 346 -18.35 -3.64 -6.59
N LYS A 347 -19.23 -3.81 -5.58
CA LYS A 347 -20.52 -3.13 -5.47
C LYS A 347 -20.46 -1.71 -4.90
N GLY A 348 -19.36 -1.32 -4.23
CA GLY A 348 -19.24 0.01 -3.62
C GLY A 348 -19.19 1.14 -4.65
N ASP A 349 -19.75 2.31 -4.32
CA ASP A 349 -19.88 3.42 -5.27
C ASP A 349 -18.56 4.14 -5.59
N HIS A 350 -17.55 4.14 -4.68
CA HIS A 350 -16.24 4.75 -4.95
C HIS A 350 -15.06 4.12 -4.17
N PRO A 351 -13.80 4.21 -4.70
CA PRO A 351 -12.59 3.72 -4.03
C PRO A 351 -12.22 4.48 -2.75
N LEU A 352 -12.49 5.80 -2.69
CA LEU A 352 -12.17 6.66 -1.55
C LEU A 352 -12.97 6.28 -0.29
N ASP A 353 -14.17 5.74 -0.46
CA ASP A 353 -15.01 5.27 0.65
C ASP A 353 -14.61 3.88 1.17
N SER A 354 -13.86 3.10 0.38
CA SER A 354 -13.51 1.72 0.73
C SER A 354 -12.24 1.61 1.59
N GLY A 355 -11.47 2.70 1.73
CA GLY A 355 -10.24 2.73 2.50
C GLY A 355 -9.17 1.71 2.05
N PRO A 356 -8.07 1.60 2.81
CA PRO A 356 -7.06 0.56 2.61
C PRO A 356 -7.68 -0.84 2.80
N TRP A 357 -7.07 -1.86 2.17
CA TRP A 357 -7.50 -3.25 2.34
C TRP A 357 -7.30 -3.71 3.77
N SER A 358 -8.34 -4.25 4.39
CA SER A 358 -8.20 -4.88 5.70
C SER A 358 -7.72 -6.32 5.56
N PHE A 359 -7.03 -6.82 6.59
CA PHE A 359 -6.58 -8.21 6.65
C PHE A 359 -7.72 -9.22 6.45
N ASN A 360 -8.88 -8.96 7.07
CA ASN A 360 -10.06 -9.83 6.95
C ASN A 360 -10.60 -9.87 5.52
N GLU A 361 -10.67 -8.73 4.83
CA GLU A 361 -11.09 -8.69 3.43
C GLU A 361 -10.15 -9.50 2.53
N LEU A 362 -8.84 -9.44 2.78
CA LEU A 362 -7.86 -10.21 2.03
C LEU A 362 -8.04 -11.72 2.27
N CYS A 363 -8.23 -12.13 3.53
CA CYS A 363 -8.51 -13.53 3.85
C CYS A 363 -9.80 -14.02 3.18
N ASP A 364 -10.89 -13.25 3.27
CA ASP A 364 -12.16 -13.55 2.60
C ASP A 364 -11.99 -13.74 1.08
N SER A 365 -11.17 -12.89 0.43
CA SER A 365 -10.87 -13.01 -0.99
C SER A 365 -10.07 -14.27 -1.33
N PHE A 366 -9.13 -14.71 -0.48
CA PHE A 366 -8.41 -15.97 -0.68
C PHE A 366 -9.27 -17.21 -0.43
N ASP A 367 -10.16 -17.16 0.56
CA ASP A 367 -11.13 -18.22 0.80
C ASP A 367 -12.07 -18.40 -0.41
N GLN A 368 -12.49 -17.29 -1.02
CA GLN A 368 -13.26 -17.32 -2.26
C GLN A 368 -12.41 -17.82 -3.43
N LEU A 369 -11.14 -17.42 -3.52
CA LEU A 369 -10.22 -17.87 -4.58
C LEU A 369 -10.01 -19.38 -4.53
N ALA A 370 -9.87 -19.95 -3.33
CA ALA A 370 -9.69 -21.39 -3.15
C ALA A 370 -10.92 -22.22 -3.56
N LYS A 371 -12.11 -21.60 -3.55
CA LYS A 371 -13.42 -22.22 -3.83
C LYS A 371 -13.99 -21.89 -5.21
N GLN A 372 -13.42 -20.90 -5.92
CA GLN A 372 -13.99 -20.41 -7.16
C GLN A 372 -13.97 -21.48 -8.26
N THR A 373 -15.04 -21.55 -9.04
CA THR A 373 -15.16 -22.41 -10.24
C THR A 373 -15.50 -21.60 -11.50
N LEU A 374 -15.48 -20.27 -11.40
CA LEU A 374 -15.86 -19.34 -12.47
C LEU A 374 -14.87 -19.40 -13.64
N VAL A 375 -13.58 -19.51 -13.32
CA VAL A 375 -12.51 -19.69 -14.29
C VAL A 375 -11.86 -21.05 -14.02
N SER A 376 -11.72 -21.86 -15.07
CA SER A 376 -10.90 -23.07 -15.03
C SER A 376 -9.43 -22.65 -14.95
N ALA A 377 -8.96 -22.37 -13.74
CA ALA A 377 -7.62 -21.88 -13.47
C ALA A 377 -6.89 -22.77 -12.47
N LYS A 378 -5.61 -23.02 -12.73
CA LYS A 378 -4.65 -23.64 -11.84
C LYS A 378 -3.62 -22.61 -11.40
N LEU A 379 -3.37 -22.55 -10.10
CA LEU A 379 -2.52 -21.53 -9.47
C LEU A 379 -1.29 -22.21 -8.87
N CYS A 380 -0.11 -21.66 -9.12
CA CYS A 380 1.12 -22.09 -8.47
C CYS A 380 1.80 -20.87 -7.82
N PHE A 381 1.97 -20.91 -6.50
CA PHE A 381 2.58 -19.82 -5.75
C PHE A 381 3.98 -20.20 -5.28
N PHE A 382 4.94 -19.34 -5.58
CA PHE A 382 6.30 -19.40 -5.03
C PHE A 382 6.44 -18.39 -3.90
N ILE A 383 6.58 -18.85 -2.67
CA ILE A 383 6.65 -18.00 -1.47
C ILE A 383 8.03 -18.18 -0.82
N ASP A 384 8.89 -17.19 -0.97
CA ASP A 384 10.26 -17.24 -0.47
C ASP A 384 10.38 -16.61 0.92
N GLY A 385 11.15 -17.25 1.79
CA GLY A 385 11.59 -16.69 3.06
C GLY A 385 10.51 -16.71 4.15
N LEU A 386 9.85 -17.84 4.41
CA LEU A 386 8.86 -17.92 5.49
C LEU A 386 9.45 -17.56 6.88
N ASP A 387 10.76 -17.74 7.08
CA ASP A 387 11.50 -17.33 8.28
C ASP A 387 11.81 -15.82 8.35
N GLU A 388 11.44 -15.06 7.31
CA GLU A 388 11.49 -13.60 7.28
C GLU A 388 10.12 -12.98 7.65
N TYR A 389 9.09 -13.80 7.86
CA TYR A 389 7.76 -13.34 8.25
C TYR A 389 7.77 -12.78 9.68
N HIS A 390 7.32 -11.54 9.83
CA HIS A 390 7.18 -10.88 11.10
C HIS A 390 5.75 -11.08 11.66
N GLY A 391 5.52 -12.25 12.26
CA GLY A 391 4.26 -12.59 12.92
C GLY A 391 4.26 -14.03 13.44
N ASN A 392 3.07 -14.58 13.67
CA ASN A 392 2.93 -15.95 14.17
C ASN A 392 3.14 -16.99 13.05
N HIS A 393 4.32 -17.61 13.02
CA HIS A 393 4.65 -18.66 12.05
C HIS A 393 3.67 -19.83 12.02
N THR A 394 3.06 -20.18 13.17
CA THR A 394 2.08 -21.29 13.24
C THR A 394 0.80 -20.95 12.50
N GLU A 395 0.33 -19.70 12.62
CA GLU A 395 -0.85 -19.21 11.89
C GLU A 395 -0.58 -19.12 10.38
N LEU A 396 0.60 -18.63 9.99
CA LEU A 396 1.02 -18.61 8.58
C LEU A 396 1.04 -20.03 8.00
N ILE A 397 1.65 -21.00 8.69
CA ILE A 397 1.68 -22.39 8.25
C ILE A 397 0.26 -22.96 8.10
N ARG A 398 -0.64 -22.65 9.05
CA ARG A 398 -2.04 -23.09 8.99
C ARG A 398 -2.73 -22.51 7.75
N PHE A 399 -2.59 -21.22 7.49
CA PHE A 399 -3.11 -20.56 6.30
C PHE A 399 -2.58 -21.21 5.00
N LEU A 400 -1.26 -21.42 4.89
CA LEU A 400 -0.65 -22.04 3.71
C LEU A 400 -1.17 -23.46 3.48
N ARG A 401 -1.41 -24.25 4.55
CA ARG A 401 -1.99 -25.59 4.44
C ARG A 401 -3.43 -25.56 3.96
N THR A 402 -4.25 -24.64 4.48
CA THR A 402 -5.63 -24.45 4.02
C THR A 402 -5.65 -24.12 2.53
N LEU A 403 -4.79 -23.20 2.09
CA LEU A 403 -4.66 -22.82 0.69
C LEU A 403 -4.22 -24.00 -0.20
N ALA A 404 -3.23 -24.77 0.26
CA ALA A 404 -2.70 -25.95 -0.42
C ALA A 404 -3.64 -27.17 -0.43
N SER A 405 -4.71 -27.17 0.38
CA SER A 405 -5.72 -28.24 0.33
C SER A 405 -6.63 -28.14 -0.91
N SER A 406 -6.65 -26.98 -1.57
CA SER A 406 -7.35 -26.84 -2.84
C SER A 406 -6.62 -27.61 -3.94
N PRO A 407 -7.29 -28.48 -4.72
CA PRO A 407 -6.65 -29.25 -5.80
C PRO A 407 -6.23 -28.36 -6.99
N PHE A 408 -6.61 -27.08 -6.97
CA PHE A 408 -6.25 -26.10 -7.99
C PHE A 408 -5.03 -25.28 -7.62
N ILE A 409 -4.47 -25.46 -6.41
CA ILE A 409 -3.38 -24.62 -5.89
C ILE A 409 -2.18 -25.48 -5.51
N LYS A 410 -1.01 -25.09 -6.02
CA LYS A 410 0.31 -25.61 -5.62
C LYS A 410 1.10 -24.52 -4.91
N LEU A 411 1.82 -24.87 -3.86
CA LEU A 411 2.73 -23.95 -3.16
C LEU A 411 4.16 -24.51 -3.19
N CYS A 412 5.11 -23.73 -3.70
CA CYS A 412 6.52 -23.93 -3.43
C CYS A 412 6.93 -22.90 -2.39
N VAL A 413 7.40 -23.34 -1.23
CA VAL A 413 7.77 -22.44 -0.13
C VAL A 413 9.23 -22.63 0.25
N SER A 414 9.91 -21.56 0.64
CA SER A 414 11.30 -21.65 1.13
C SER A 414 11.43 -21.13 2.56
N SER A 415 12.33 -21.73 3.33
CA SER A 415 12.71 -21.18 4.64
C SER A 415 14.05 -21.73 5.16
N ARG A 416 14.57 -21.11 6.22
CA ARG A 416 15.53 -21.77 7.12
C ARG A 416 14.88 -22.97 7.81
N PRO A 417 15.67 -24.00 8.20
CA PRO A 417 15.15 -25.19 8.88
C PRO A 417 14.82 -24.90 10.35
N TRP A 418 13.97 -23.91 10.63
CA TRP A 418 13.48 -23.63 11.98
C TRP A 418 12.46 -24.68 12.41
N ASN A 419 12.39 -24.92 13.72
CA ASN A 419 11.55 -25.95 14.32
C ASN A 419 10.07 -25.93 13.86
N PRO A 420 9.38 -24.78 13.73
CA PRO A 420 8.01 -24.75 13.21
C PRO A 420 7.89 -25.34 11.79
N PHE A 421 8.85 -25.07 10.91
CA PHE A 421 8.85 -25.56 9.54
C PHE A 421 9.27 -27.01 9.44
N ILE A 422 10.30 -27.44 10.19
CA ILE A 422 10.71 -28.85 10.26
C ILE A 422 9.53 -29.72 10.70
N ARG A 423 8.88 -29.36 11.81
CA ARG A 423 7.71 -30.09 12.33
C ARG A 423 6.56 -30.12 11.32
N SER A 424 6.42 -29.07 10.51
CA SER A 424 5.27 -28.94 9.61
C SER A 424 5.48 -29.54 8.23
N PHE A 425 6.70 -29.52 7.70
CA PHE A 425 7.01 -29.89 6.33
C PHE A 425 8.05 -31.02 6.22
N GLY A 426 8.87 -31.23 7.26
CA GLY A 426 10.01 -32.14 7.23
C GLY A 426 9.67 -33.64 7.14
N GLY A 427 8.43 -34.03 7.45
CA GLY A 427 7.94 -35.41 7.25
C GLY A 427 7.53 -35.74 5.81
N SER A 428 7.49 -34.75 4.92
CA SER A 428 7.12 -34.93 3.52
C SER A 428 8.30 -35.39 2.66
N ASN A 429 8.03 -36.11 1.58
CA ASN A 429 9.03 -36.40 0.54
C ASN A 429 9.12 -35.30 -0.54
N GLN A 430 8.28 -34.26 -0.45
CA GLN A 430 8.28 -33.08 -1.32
C GLN A 430 9.12 -31.96 -0.70
N GLN A 431 10.42 -32.23 -0.54
CA GLN A 431 11.35 -31.27 0.03
C GLN A 431 12.74 -31.42 -0.56
N LEU A 432 13.54 -30.35 -0.50
CA LEU A 432 14.97 -30.41 -0.77
C LEU A 432 15.76 -29.60 0.24
N LYS A 433 17.00 -30.01 0.51
CA LYS A 433 18.01 -29.25 1.25
C LYS A 433 18.99 -28.65 0.28
N LEU A 434 19.02 -27.32 0.18
CA LEU A 434 19.75 -26.65 -0.88
C LEU A 434 21.26 -26.82 -0.76
N GLU A 435 21.81 -26.68 0.44
CA GLU A 435 23.25 -26.81 0.73
C GLU A 435 23.84 -28.18 0.35
N ASP A 436 23.02 -29.24 0.31
CA ASP A 436 23.46 -30.59 -0.05
C ASP A 436 23.60 -30.77 -1.58
N LEU A 437 23.09 -29.82 -2.37
CA LEU A 437 22.85 -29.98 -3.81
C LEU A 437 23.57 -28.95 -4.68
N THR A 438 24.25 -27.96 -4.08
CA THR A 438 24.85 -26.82 -4.82
C THR A 438 26.37 -26.94 -5.01
N LYS A 439 27.00 -28.07 -4.67
CA LYS A 439 28.47 -28.25 -4.77
C LYS A 439 29.01 -27.98 -6.18
N ASP A 440 28.41 -28.59 -7.20
CA ASP A 440 28.84 -28.40 -8.59
C ASP A 440 28.55 -26.98 -9.10
N ASP A 441 27.41 -26.40 -8.70
CA ASP A 441 27.04 -25.01 -9.01
C ASP A 441 28.06 -24.02 -8.42
N ILE A 442 28.49 -24.23 -7.17
CA ILE A 442 29.53 -23.43 -6.51
C ILE A 442 30.84 -23.55 -7.28
N LYS A 443 31.25 -24.76 -7.66
CA LYS A 443 32.49 -25.00 -8.40
C LYS A 443 32.50 -24.26 -9.73
N ASN A 444 31.39 -24.35 -10.47
CA ASN A 444 31.22 -23.68 -11.76
C ASN A 444 31.23 -22.16 -11.61
N TYR A 445 30.53 -21.64 -10.60
CA TYR A 445 30.52 -20.21 -10.30
C TYR A 445 31.93 -19.66 -10.01
N VAL A 446 32.67 -20.28 -9.10
CA VAL A 446 34.02 -19.84 -8.71
C VAL A 446 34.96 -19.86 -9.92
N ARG A 447 34.96 -20.96 -10.68
CA ARG A 447 35.78 -21.07 -11.89
C ARG A 447 35.43 -20.00 -12.90
N SER A 448 34.14 -19.86 -13.24
CA SER A 448 33.70 -18.85 -14.20
C SER A 448 34.14 -17.45 -13.78
N LYS A 449 33.97 -17.10 -12.49
CA LYS A 449 34.31 -15.79 -11.96
C LYS A 449 35.81 -15.49 -11.95
N LEU A 450 36.64 -16.44 -11.51
CA LEU A 450 38.09 -16.25 -11.52
C LEU A 450 38.64 -16.19 -12.96
N GLN A 451 38.09 -16.99 -13.87
CA GLN A 451 38.49 -17.01 -15.29
C GLN A 451 38.12 -15.72 -16.06
N GLU A 452 37.21 -14.90 -15.55
CA GLU A 452 36.95 -13.57 -16.12
C GLU A 452 38.17 -12.64 -15.98
N ASN A 453 39.04 -12.86 -14.99
CA ASN A 453 40.26 -12.07 -14.77
C ASN A 453 41.43 -12.61 -15.62
N GLU A 454 42.05 -11.74 -16.42
CA GLU A 454 43.17 -12.09 -17.31
C GLU A 454 44.39 -12.66 -16.56
N ARG A 455 44.79 -12.06 -15.44
CA ARG A 455 45.94 -12.53 -14.65
C ARG A 455 45.70 -13.93 -14.10
N PHE A 456 44.50 -14.21 -13.61
CA PHE A 456 44.18 -15.55 -13.11
C PHE A 456 44.34 -16.62 -14.19
N ARG A 457 43.90 -16.33 -15.42
CA ARG A 457 44.04 -17.26 -16.57
C ARG A 457 45.50 -17.56 -16.91
N GLU A 458 46.39 -16.59 -16.71
CA GLU A 458 47.82 -16.77 -16.92
C GLU A 458 48.45 -17.58 -15.77
N LEU A 459 48.13 -17.22 -14.53
CA LEU A 459 48.62 -17.91 -13.33
C LEU A 459 48.19 -19.38 -13.31
N GLU A 460 46.94 -19.69 -13.66
CA GLU A 460 46.44 -21.07 -13.67
C GLU A 460 47.17 -21.96 -14.68
N LYS A 461 47.65 -21.41 -15.80
CA LYS A 461 48.46 -22.15 -16.77
C LYS A 461 49.88 -22.43 -16.27
N GLN A 462 50.39 -21.55 -15.40
CA GLN A 462 51.77 -21.60 -14.91
C GLN A 462 51.90 -22.38 -13.60
N ASP A 463 50.84 -22.39 -12.78
CA ASP A 463 50.87 -22.94 -11.42
C ASP A 463 49.62 -23.76 -11.12
N SER A 464 49.82 -25.04 -10.82
CA SER A 464 48.72 -25.98 -10.54
C SER A 464 47.92 -25.63 -9.29
N ARG A 465 48.47 -24.85 -8.35
CA ARG A 465 47.77 -24.41 -7.13
C ARG A 465 46.51 -23.62 -7.44
N CYS A 466 46.53 -22.82 -8.51
CA CYS A 466 45.37 -22.05 -8.96
C CYS A 466 44.20 -22.96 -9.38
N SER A 467 44.48 -24.13 -9.96
CA SER A 467 43.45 -25.09 -10.37
C SER A 467 42.75 -25.77 -9.16
N GLU A 468 43.42 -25.80 -8.00
CA GLU A 468 42.90 -26.40 -6.76
C GLU A 468 42.00 -25.44 -5.97
N ILE A 469 42.20 -24.12 -6.10
CA ILE A 469 41.45 -23.06 -5.39
C ILE A 469 39.92 -23.30 -5.46
N ALA A 470 39.39 -23.56 -6.65
CA ALA A 470 37.96 -23.77 -6.81
C ALA A 470 37.44 -25.02 -6.09
N THR A 471 38.25 -26.08 -6.02
CA THR A 471 37.88 -27.31 -5.30
C THR A 471 37.87 -27.09 -3.79
N ASP A 472 38.84 -26.34 -3.28
CA ASP A 472 38.97 -26.05 -1.85
C ASP A 472 37.85 -25.14 -1.35
N ILE A 473 37.51 -24.11 -2.13
CA ILE A 473 36.36 -23.24 -1.83
C ILE A 473 35.07 -24.08 -1.74
N VAL A 474 34.85 -25.03 -2.65
CA VAL A 474 33.65 -25.90 -2.61
C VAL A 474 33.60 -26.75 -1.35
N GLN A 475 34.74 -27.31 -0.91
CA GLN A 475 34.81 -28.14 0.29
C GLN A 475 34.54 -27.33 1.56
N ARG A 476 35.13 -26.13 1.64
CA ARG A 476 35.05 -25.25 2.81
C ARG A 476 33.73 -24.50 2.94
N ALA A 477 33.06 -24.22 1.82
CA ALA A 477 31.82 -23.44 1.80
C ALA A 477 30.65 -24.09 2.55
N GLN A 478 30.63 -25.42 2.73
CA GLN A 478 29.51 -26.17 3.36
C GLN A 478 28.11 -25.79 2.83
N GLY A 479 28.03 -25.43 1.54
CA GLY A 479 26.80 -24.99 0.86
C GLY A 479 26.36 -23.55 1.14
N VAL A 480 27.16 -22.73 1.81
CA VAL A 480 26.90 -21.30 2.09
C VAL A 480 27.43 -20.45 0.93
N PHE A 481 26.57 -20.16 -0.04
CA PHE A 481 26.93 -19.40 -1.24
C PHE A 481 27.40 -17.96 -0.95
N LEU A 482 26.91 -17.33 0.14
CA LEU A 482 27.40 -16.02 0.56
C LEU A 482 28.91 -16.05 0.90
N TRP A 483 29.37 -17.10 1.57
CA TRP A 483 30.79 -17.28 1.88
C TRP A 483 31.60 -17.44 0.60
N VAL A 484 31.12 -18.26 -0.35
CA VAL A 484 31.73 -18.44 -1.68
C VAL A 484 31.90 -17.11 -2.39
N TYR A 485 30.85 -16.28 -2.40
CA TYR A 485 30.87 -14.95 -2.99
C TYR A 485 31.96 -14.08 -2.35
N LEU A 486 31.99 -13.99 -1.02
CA LEU A 486 32.95 -13.16 -0.28
C LEU A 486 34.40 -13.61 -0.48
N VAL A 487 34.65 -14.91 -0.46
CA VAL A 487 36.00 -15.48 -0.69
C VAL A 487 36.45 -15.26 -2.12
N THR A 488 35.58 -15.51 -3.10
CA THR A 488 35.92 -15.30 -4.51
C THR A 488 36.24 -13.82 -4.78
N ASP A 489 35.45 -12.91 -4.22
CA ASP A 489 35.69 -11.47 -4.31
C ASP A 489 37.00 -11.05 -3.61
N SER A 490 37.32 -11.63 -2.46
CA SER A 490 38.61 -11.39 -1.79
C SER A 490 39.80 -11.84 -2.64
N LEU A 491 39.69 -12.95 -3.38
CA LEU A 491 40.75 -13.42 -4.28
C LEU A 491 40.88 -12.54 -5.51
N LEU A 492 39.76 -12.06 -6.07
CA LEU A 492 39.77 -11.11 -7.19
C LEU A 492 40.46 -9.79 -6.81
N ARG A 493 40.19 -9.26 -5.61
CA ARG A 493 40.92 -8.09 -5.10
C ARG A 493 42.41 -8.35 -4.96
N GLY A 494 42.80 -9.53 -4.48
CA GLY A 494 44.21 -9.93 -4.42
C GLY A 494 44.88 -9.89 -5.79
N LEU A 495 44.20 -10.41 -6.84
CA LEU A 495 44.71 -10.34 -8.22
C LEU A 495 44.89 -8.90 -8.71
N ASP A 496 43.99 -8.00 -8.35
CA ASP A 496 44.08 -6.58 -8.68
C ASP A 496 45.26 -5.91 -7.94
N GLU A 497 45.53 -6.32 -6.70
CA GLU A 497 46.67 -5.91 -5.88
C GLU A 497 48.02 -6.54 -6.32
N GLY A 498 47.98 -7.56 -7.20
CA GLY A 498 49.17 -8.21 -7.76
C GLY A 498 49.58 -9.51 -7.09
N ASP A 499 48.70 -10.15 -6.30
CA ASP A 499 48.93 -11.45 -5.67
C ASP A 499 49.29 -12.52 -6.71
N ASP A 500 50.38 -13.26 -6.45
CA ASP A 500 50.76 -14.45 -7.22
C ASP A 500 50.01 -15.71 -6.73
N ALA A 501 50.25 -16.87 -7.35
CA ALA A 501 49.57 -18.12 -6.96
C ALA A 501 49.79 -18.54 -5.49
N ARG A 502 50.94 -18.19 -4.89
CA ARG A 502 51.21 -18.42 -3.46
C ARG A 502 50.42 -17.46 -2.59
N ASP A 503 50.36 -16.20 -2.98
CA ASP A 503 49.68 -15.16 -2.22
C ASP A 503 48.17 -15.42 -2.19
N LEU A 504 47.58 -15.80 -3.34
CA LEU A 504 46.17 -16.21 -3.42
C LEU A 504 45.88 -17.42 -2.53
N ARG A 505 46.81 -18.37 -2.47
CA ARG A 505 46.68 -19.55 -1.62
C ARG A 505 46.73 -19.18 -0.13
N ALA A 506 47.74 -18.38 0.24
CA ALA A 506 47.88 -17.89 1.62
C ALA A 506 46.67 -17.05 2.04
N ARG A 507 46.13 -16.23 1.14
CA ARG A 507 44.90 -15.47 1.35
C ARG A 507 43.73 -16.41 1.61
N LEU A 508 43.50 -17.41 0.75
CA LEU A 508 42.44 -18.40 0.95
C LEU A 508 42.57 -19.13 2.29
N ASP A 509 43.78 -19.57 2.65
CA ASP A 509 44.04 -20.31 3.89
C ASP A 509 43.86 -19.42 5.15
N SER A 510 43.99 -18.09 5.03
CA SER A 510 43.78 -17.16 6.14
C SER A 510 42.30 -16.85 6.46
N LEU A 511 41.39 -17.12 5.52
CA LEU A 511 39.97 -16.82 5.67
C LEU A 511 39.27 -17.90 6.51
N PRO A 512 38.39 -17.57 7.47
CA PRO A 512 37.65 -18.58 8.24
C PRO A 512 36.60 -19.32 7.42
N ASP A 513 36.33 -20.59 7.73
CA ASP A 513 35.27 -21.39 7.08
C ASP A 513 33.87 -21.03 7.57
N ASP A 514 33.76 -20.61 8.83
CA ASP A 514 32.51 -20.17 9.43
C ASP A 514 32.22 -18.70 9.07
N LEU A 515 30.97 -18.42 8.72
CA LEU A 515 30.56 -17.11 8.22
C LEU A 515 30.58 -16.03 9.32
N GLU A 516 30.28 -16.36 10.58
CA GLU A 516 30.38 -15.39 11.67
C GLU A 516 31.84 -15.08 11.98
N GLU A 517 32.72 -16.09 12.01
CA GLU A 517 34.16 -15.86 12.16
C GLU A 517 34.72 -15.05 10.99
N TYR A 518 34.22 -15.27 9.77
CA TYR A 518 34.55 -14.46 8.61
C TYR A 518 34.15 -12.99 8.80
N PHE A 519 32.95 -12.71 9.32
CA PHE A 519 32.54 -11.35 9.65
C PHE A 519 33.43 -10.75 10.75
N ARG A 520 33.77 -11.50 11.80
CA ARG A 520 34.73 -11.07 12.82
C ARG A 520 36.11 -10.77 12.21
N HIS A 521 36.56 -11.55 11.25
CA HIS A 521 37.79 -11.31 10.50
C HIS A 521 37.73 -9.97 9.74
N ILE A 522 36.64 -9.70 9.02
CA ILE A 522 36.44 -8.40 8.34
C ILE A 522 36.50 -7.25 9.34
N LEU A 523 35.77 -7.36 10.46
CA LEU A 523 35.73 -6.32 11.50
C LEU A 523 37.12 -6.05 12.11
N ARG A 524 37.91 -7.09 12.36
CA ARG A 524 39.29 -6.96 12.88
C ARG A 524 40.22 -6.27 11.88
N ALA A 525 39.97 -6.46 10.59
CA ALA A 525 40.75 -5.87 9.50
C ALA A 525 40.37 -4.41 9.20
N ILE A 526 39.39 -3.82 9.90
CA ILE A 526 39.09 -2.39 9.80
C ILE A 526 40.24 -1.59 10.45
N ASP A 527 40.76 -0.60 9.69
CA ASP A 527 41.80 0.33 10.15
C ASP A 527 41.40 0.99 11.47
N SER A 528 42.35 1.10 12.41
CA SER A 528 42.11 1.69 13.72
C SER A 528 41.53 3.11 13.68
N ASN A 529 41.85 3.89 12.65
CA ASN A 529 41.35 5.25 12.45
C ASN A 529 39.86 5.28 12.08
N TYR A 530 39.33 4.18 11.54
CA TYR A 530 37.93 4.11 11.10
C TYR A 530 37.02 3.37 12.09
N ARG A 531 37.56 2.67 13.11
CA ARG A 531 36.75 1.82 13.99
C ARG A 531 35.60 2.54 14.69
N GLU A 532 35.81 3.78 15.14
CA GLU A 532 34.74 4.57 15.76
C GLU A 532 33.64 4.90 14.75
N ASP A 533 34.02 5.30 13.54
CA ASP A 533 33.07 5.59 12.47
C ASP A 533 32.29 4.34 12.07
N SER A 534 32.99 3.22 11.88
CA SER A 534 32.39 1.93 11.57
C SER A 534 31.39 1.51 12.64
N TYR A 535 31.77 1.67 13.92
CA TYR A 535 30.86 1.37 15.04
C TYR A 535 29.59 2.20 14.98
N LYS A 536 29.70 3.54 14.81
CA LYS A 536 28.54 4.43 14.72
C LYS A 536 27.66 4.07 13.52
N ILE A 537 28.27 3.85 12.35
CA ILE A 537 27.55 3.46 11.13
C ILE A 537 26.79 2.15 11.36
N PHE A 538 27.45 1.10 11.85
CA PHE A 538 26.79 -0.19 12.08
C PHE A 538 25.70 -0.08 13.16
N GLN A 539 25.92 0.64 14.26
CA GLN A 539 24.86 0.85 15.27
C GLN A 539 23.62 1.50 14.67
N ILE A 540 23.81 2.57 13.90
CA ILE A 540 22.71 3.28 13.22
C ILE A 540 21.99 2.33 12.25
N THR A 541 22.72 1.58 11.43
CA THR A 541 22.12 0.62 10.47
C THR A 541 21.39 -0.53 11.16
N VAL A 542 21.90 -1.07 12.28
CA VAL A 542 21.25 -2.16 13.03
C VAL A 542 19.94 -1.70 13.66
N LEU A 543 19.96 -0.52 14.29
CA LEU A 543 18.85 0.02 15.06
C LEU A 543 17.76 0.68 14.20
N ALA A 544 18.11 1.13 12.99
CA ALA A 544 17.14 1.70 12.06
C ALA A 544 15.98 0.74 11.78
N VAL A 545 14.76 1.29 11.75
CA VAL A 545 13.52 0.53 11.52
C VAL A 545 13.46 -0.01 10.08
N ALA A 546 14.03 0.74 9.15
CA ALA A 546 14.16 0.41 7.73
C ALA A 546 15.51 0.91 7.16
N PRO A 547 15.98 0.39 6.01
CA PRO A 547 17.18 0.85 5.35
C PRO A 547 17.13 2.36 5.11
N LEU A 548 18.15 3.05 5.61
CA LEU A 548 18.24 4.51 5.56
C LEU A 548 18.88 4.98 4.25
N PRO A 549 18.49 6.15 3.73
CA PRO A 549 19.15 6.72 2.56
C PRO A 549 20.63 7.02 2.84
N VAL A 550 21.48 7.06 1.81
CA VAL A 550 22.90 7.45 1.93
C VAL A 550 23.06 8.79 2.64
N LEU A 551 22.11 9.71 2.43
CA LEU A 551 22.07 11.02 3.07
C LEU A 551 22.04 10.93 4.62
N ALA A 552 21.41 9.90 5.17
CA ALA A 552 21.40 9.69 6.63
C ALA A 552 22.81 9.52 7.21
N TYR A 553 23.68 8.81 6.47
CA TYR A 553 25.04 8.55 6.91
C TYR A 553 25.95 9.76 6.69
N LEU A 554 25.63 10.62 5.72
CA LEU A 554 26.28 11.93 5.61
C LEU A 554 25.96 12.79 6.84
N PHE A 555 24.70 12.84 7.27
CA PHE A 555 24.30 13.54 8.49
C PHE A 555 24.98 12.99 9.75
N LEU A 556 25.13 11.67 9.84
CA LEU A 556 25.92 11.03 10.91
C LEU A 556 27.40 11.48 10.89
N GLU A 557 27.99 11.74 9.72
CA GLU A 557 29.33 12.32 9.65
C GLU A 557 29.35 13.77 10.11
N THR A 558 28.37 14.59 9.72
CA THR A 558 28.22 15.99 10.15
C THR A 558 28.09 16.11 11.66
N GLU A 559 27.45 15.15 12.32
CA GLU A 559 27.27 15.12 13.79
C GLU A 559 28.59 15.19 14.55
N LYS A 560 29.70 14.71 13.97
CA LYS A 560 31.02 14.79 14.61
C LYS A 560 31.55 16.22 14.71
N GLU A 561 31.23 17.06 13.73
CA GLU A 561 31.68 18.45 13.66
C GLU A 561 30.67 19.40 14.30
N ASN A 562 29.37 19.09 14.15
CA ASN A 562 28.27 19.89 14.67
C ASN A 562 27.19 18.99 15.28
N PRO A 563 27.14 18.82 16.62
CA PRO A 563 26.09 18.06 17.30
C PRO A 563 24.67 18.62 17.13
N ASN A 564 24.55 19.91 16.76
CA ASN A 564 23.29 20.62 16.59
C ASN A 564 22.88 20.73 15.11
N TYR A 565 23.56 20.02 14.20
CA TYR A 565 23.31 20.12 12.76
C TYR A 565 21.84 19.92 12.37
N ALA A 566 21.09 19.08 13.09
CA ALA A 566 19.68 18.83 12.80
C ALA A 566 18.77 20.01 13.19
N LEU A 567 19.13 20.76 14.23
CA LEU A 567 18.44 21.98 14.64
C LEU A 567 18.73 23.10 13.64
N GLU A 568 19.98 23.22 13.21
CA GLU A 568 20.45 24.24 12.27
C GLU A 568 20.23 23.88 10.78
N ALA A 569 19.79 22.64 10.50
CA ALA A 569 19.73 22.10 9.14
C ALA A 569 18.89 22.99 8.23
N GLN A 570 19.52 23.46 7.15
CA GLN A 570 18.86 24.13 6.05
C GLN A 570 18.54 23.12 4.94
N THR A 571 17.86 23.60 3.90
CA THR A 571 17.46 22.81 2.75
C THR A 571 18.69 22.31 1.99
N LEU A 572 18.59 21.14 1.35
CA LEU A 572 19.69 20.60 0.54
C LEU A 572 20.09 21.60 -0.57
N PRO A 573 21.34 21.55 -1.06
CA PRO A 573 21.75 22.38 -2.18
C PRO A 573 20.82 22.18 -3.40
N ASP A 574 20.44 23.27 -4.08
CA ASP A 574 19.59 23.21 -5.27
C ASP A 574 20.27 22.48 -6.46
N SER A 575 21.60 22.33 -6.41
CA SER A 575 22.39 21.72 -7.48
C SER A 575 22.37 20.19 -7.39
N ARG A 576 21.71 19.55 -8.37
CA ARG A 576 21.71 18.08 -8.55
C ARG A 576 23.13 17.48 -8.63
N HIS A 577 24.07 18.19 -9.27
CA HIS A 577 25.44 17.71 -9.43
C HIS A 577 26.19 17.65 -8.09
N GLU A 578 25.95 18.64 -7.23
CA GLU A 578 26.55 18.71 -5.90
C GLU A 578 26.03 17.59 -5.01
N ILE A 579 24.71 17.37 -5.04
CA ILE A 579 24.01 16.23 -4.44
C ILE A 579 24.58 14.87 -4.90
N GLU A 580 24.76 14.67 -6.20
CA GLU A 580 25.31 13.42 -6.76
C GLU A 580 26.76 13.19 -6.29
N THR A 581 27.55 14.26 -6.23
CA THR A 581 28.94 14.23 -5.76
C THR A 581 29.03 13.86 -4.28
N MET A 582 28.18 14.45 -3.42
CA MET A 582 28.09 14.11 -2.00
C MET A 582 27.70 12.64 -1.80
N SER A 583 26.74 12.14 -2.59
CA SER A 583 26.31 10.75 -2.55
C SER A 583 27.44 9.78 -2.92
N LEU A 584 28.17 10.06 -4.01
CA LEU A 584 29.29 9.22 -4.46
C LEU A 584 30.39 9.16 -3.41
N ARG A 585 30.80 10.32 -2.88
CA ARG A 585 31.80 10.40 -1.80
C ARG A 585 31.37 9.60 -0.57
N MET A 586 30.09 9.66 -0.20
CA MET A 586 29.61 8.90 0.97
C MET A 586 29.59 7.39 0.70
N LYS A 587 29.29 6.95 -0.53
CA LYS A 587 29.39 5.53 -0.91
C LYS A 587 30.82 5.00 -0.80
N GLU A 588 31.81 5.76 -1.26
CA GLU A 588 33.24 5.41 -1.11
C GLU A 588 33.63 5.33 0.37
N ARG A 589 33.15 6.27 1.19
CA ARG A 589 33.40 6.30 2.63
C ARG A 589 32.79 5.12 3.37
N LEU A 590 31.56 4.73 3.03
CA LEU A 590 30.90 3.54 3.57
C LEU A 590 31.72 2.28 3.23
N ASN A 591 32.16 2.16 1.97
CA ASN A 591 32.99 1.02 1.56
C ASN A 591 34.33 0.97 2.33
N ALA A 592 35.01 2.11 2.49
CA ALA A 592 36.27 2.16 3.24
C ALA A 592 36.12 1.79 4.73
N ARG A 593 35.01 2.18 5.37
CA ARG A 593 34.78 2.00 6.82
C ARG A 593 34.10 0.70 7.17
N CYS A 594 33.19 0.22 6.33
CA CYS A 594 32.37 -0.96 6.61
C CYS A 594 32.74 -2.17 5.74
N LYS A 595 33.65 -1.98 4.77
CA LYS A 595 34.06 -2.99 3.78
C LYS A 595 32.81 -3.62 3.14
N ASP A 596 32.85 -4.92 2.92
CA ASP A 596 31.80 -5.67 2.22
C ASP A 596 30.60 -6.05 3.11
N LEU A 597 30.45 -5.43 4.30
CA LEU A 597 29.34 -5.74 5.21
C LEU A 597 28.08 -4.92 4.94
N LEU A 598 28.22 -3.74 4.32
CA LEU A 598 27.12 -2.88 3.89
C LEU A 598 27.12 -2.73 2.37
N GLU A 599 25.94 -2.63 1.78
CA GLU A 599 25.76 -2.33 0.37
C GLU A 599 24.84 -1.12 0.19
N VAL A 600 25.08 -0.37 -0.89
CA VAL A 600 24.21 0.75 -1.27
C VAL A 600 23.36 0.32 -2.46
N SER A 601 22.09 0.07 -2.19
CA SER A 601 21.12 -0.32 -3.20
C SER A 601 20.44 0.91 -3.80
N MET A 602 20.41 1.01 -5.13
CA MET A 602 19.57 2.01 -5.80
C MET A 602 18.21 1.39 -6.06
N HIS A 603 17.18 1.88 -5.38
CA HIS A 603 15.81 1.59 -5.75
C HIS A 603 15.38 2.58 -6.83
N LEU A 604 15.61 2.25 -8.10
CA LEU A 604 15.00 2.99 -9.20
C LEU A 604 13.49 2.68 -9.20
N PRO A 605 12.59 3.65 -8.95
CA PRO A 605 11.19 3.45 -9.29
C PRO A 605 11.07 3.39 -10.82
N ASP A 606 10.31 2.41 -11.31
CA ASP A 606 9.88 2.40 -12.72
C ASP A 606 9.12 3.71 -13.00
N ASN A 607 9.69 4.55 -13.86
CA ASN A 607 9.07 5.67 -14.61
C ASN A 607 8.90 7.06 -13.98
N ASP A 608 9.78 7.55 -13.09
CA ASP A 608 9.83 8.99 -12.84
C ASP A 608 11.25 9.54 -12.58
N PRO A 609 11.90 10.13 -13.61
CA PRO A 609 13.25 10.69 -13.49
C PRO A 609 13.33 11.97 -12.64
N ARG A 610 12.22 12.46 -12.08
CA ARG A 610 12.18 13.59 -11.13
C ARG A 610 12.25 13.15 -9.65
N ARG A 611 12.17 11.85 -9.35
CA ARG A 611 12.19 11.31 -7.97
C ARG A 611 13.63 11.07 -7.52
N GLU A 612 14.09 11.90 -6.59
CA GLU A 612 15.50 12.17 -6.26
C GLU A 612 16.43 10.96 -6.07
N ILE A 613 17.70 11.16 -6.45
CA ILE A 613 18.80 10.18 -6.35
C ILE A 613 19.24 9.91 -4.89
N LEU A 614 18.96 10.84 -3.97
CA LEU A 614 19.44 10.80 -2.58
C LEU A 614 18.58 9.96 -1.64
N LEU A 615 17.25 10.06 -1.73
CA LEU A 615 16.33 9.27 -0.91
C LEU A 615 16.21 7.82 -1.39
N ASN A 616 16.52 7.58 -2.67
CA ASN A 616 16.37 6.27 -3.33
C ASN A 616 17.61 5.38 -3.26
N SER A 617 18.78 5.93 -2.92
CA SER A 617 19.98 5.14 -2.62
C SER A 617 19.95 4.75 -1.14
N LYS A 618 19.50 3.52 -0.84
CA LYS A 618 19.39 3.02 0.54
C LYS A 618 20.60 2.18 0.92
N VAL A 619 21.10 2.37 2.13
CA VAL A 619 22.17 1.55 2.72
C VAL A 619 21.54 0.43 3.53
N ASP A 620 21.86 -0.80 3.17
CA ASP A 620 21.44 -2.01 3.88
C ASP A 620 22.65 -2.93 4.10
N PHE A 621 22.49 -3.97 4.89
CA PHE A 621 23.49 -5.03 4.99
C PHE A 621 23.61 -5.80 3.68
N LEU A 622 24.84 -6.19 3.29
CA LEU A 622 25.08 -7.03 2.10
C LEU A 622 24.17 -8.27 2.08
N HIS A 623 23.91 -8.81 3.27
CA HIS A 623 22.99 -9.93 3.44
C HIS A 623 22.38 -9.92 4.84
N ARG A 624 21.15 -10.42 4.98
CA ARG A 624 20.46 -10.55 6.29
C ARG A 624 21.33 -11.23 7.36
N THR A 625 22.12 -12.24 6.99
CA THR A 625 23.01 -12.94 7.93
C THR A 625 24.00 -12.00 8.61
N VAL A 626 24.42 -10.92 7.95
CA VAL A 626 25.28 -9.90 8.56
C VAL A 626 24.51 -9.13 9.64
N ARG A 627 23.26 -8.77 9.37
CA ARG A 627 22.38 -8.14 10.37
C ARG A 627 22.12 -9.08 11.55
N ASP A 628 21.74 -10.33 11.27
CA ASP A 628 21.50 -11.35 12.30
C ASP A 628 22.76 -11.49 13.19
N PHE A 629 23.96 -11.56 12.59
CA PHE A 629 25.23 -11.59 13.32
C PHE A 629 25.40 -10.39 14.27
N PHE A 630 25.09 -9.17 13.84
CA PHE A 630 25.19 -8.00 14.72
C PHE A 630 24.11 -7.95 15.82
N VAL A 631 22.91 -8.49 15.56
CA VAL A 631 21.79 -8.49 16.52
C VAL A 631 21.92 -9.62 17.54
N GLU A 632 22.36 -10.80 17.11
CA GLU A 632 22.43 -12.01 17.93
C GLU A 632 23.75 -12.12 18.71
N THR A 633 24.77 -11.34 18.35
CA THR A 633 26.08 -11.36 18.99
C THR A 633 26.50 -9.97 19.46
N ASN A 634 27.40 -9.91 20.45
CA ASN A 634 28.02 -8.65 20.89
C ASN A 634 29.14 -8.19 19.93
N ALA A 635 28.96 -8.38 18.61
CA ALA A 635 29.97 -8.07 17.61
C ALA A 635 30.34 -6.59 17.56
N LEU A 636 29.38 -5.69 17.79
CA LEU A 636 29.61 -4.24 17.81
C LEU A 636 30.52 -3.84 18.97
N ASP A 637 30.30 -4.40 20.17
CA ASP A 637 31.14 -4.11 21.33
C ASP A 637 32.60 -4.54 21.11
N ASN A 638 32.79 -5.60 20.32
CA ASN A 638 34.12 -6.09 19.94
C ASN A 638 34.86 -5.15 18.97
N ILE A 639 34.17 -4.30 18.21
CA ILE A 639 34.81 -3.30 17.32
C ILE A 639 35.59 -2.28 18.16
N LEU A 640 35.05 -1.89 19.32
CA LEU A 640 35.65 -0.88 20.19
C LEU A 640 36.72 -1.43 21.15
N LYS A 641 36.86 -2.76 21.28
CA LYS A 641 37.83 -3.44 22.17
C LYS A 641 38.00 -2.74 23.54
N GLY A 642 36.89 -2.49 24.25
CA GLY A 642 36.94 -1.89 25.58
C GLY A 642 37.19 -0.38 25.64
N ARG A 643 37.09 0.35 24.51
CA ARG A 643 36.95 1.81 24.51
C ARG A 643 35.51 2.18 24.83
N LEU A 644 35.30 2.92 25.91
CA LEU A 644 34.02 3.54 26.21
C LEU A 644 33.82 4.72 25.25
N LEU A 645 32.86 4.61 24.32
CA LEU A 645 32.28 5.80 23.70
C LEU A 645 31.32 6.40 24.72
N THR A 646 31.84 7.26 25.60
CA THR A 646 31.06 7.76 26.74
C THR A 646 29.85 8.62 26.34
N ASN A 647 29.77 9.09 25.09
CA ASN A 647 28.80 10.13 24.69
C ASN A 647 27.97 9.84 23.42
N PHE A 648 28.08 8.66 22.78
CA PHE A 648 27.28 8.36 21.58
C PHE A 648 25.99 7.63 21.95
N ASN A 649 24.84 8.25 21.71
CA ASN A 649 23.53 7.62 21.85
C ASN A 649 22.91 7.42 20.46
N PRO A 650 22.79 6.18 19.96
CA PRO A 650 22.31 5.92 18.61
C PRO A 650 20.85 6.34 18.41
N HIS A 651 20.01 6.28 19.44
CA HIS A 651 18.60 6.68 19.33
C HIS A 651 18.48 8.21 19.19
N ILE A 652 19.25 8.99 19.94
CA ILE A 652 19.30 10.45 19.75
C ILE A 652 19.86 10.79 18.36
N SER A 653 20.94 10.15 17.94
CA SER A 653 21.51 10.37 16.59
C SER A 653 20.51 9.99 15.49
N LEU A 654 19.74 8.92 15.65
CA LEU A 654 18.64 8.58 14.74
C LEU A 654 17.54 9.66 14.73
N CYS A 655 17.17 10.23 15.89
CA CYS A 655 16.25 11.38 15.94
C CYS A 655 16.81 12.59 15.18
N ARG A 656 18.09 12.93 15.36
CA ARG A 656 18.76 14.01 14.61
C ARG A 656 18.73 13.77 13.10
N ILE A 657 19.07 12.54 12.69
CA ILE A 657 19.05 12.14 11.27
C ILE A 657 17.64 12.25 10.69
N MET A 658 16.62 11.74 11.39
CA MET A 658 15.24 11.80 10.92
C MET A 658 14.75 13.24 10.79
N LEU A 659 15.05 14.11 11.77
CA LEU A 659 14.70 15.53 11.71
C LEU A 659 15.37 16.24 10.52
N ALA A 660 16.67 15.99 10.31
CA ALA A 660 17.41 16.56 9.18
C ALA A 660 16.87 16.06 7.83
N LEU A 661 16.48 14.78 7.72
CA LEU A 661 15.81 14.24 6.53
C LEU A 661 14.45 14.89 6.31
N THR A 662 13.66 15.11 7.37
CA THR A 662 12.37 15.81 7.28
C THR A 662 12.54 17.24 6.78
N LYS A 663 13.56 17.96 7.25
CA LYS A 663 13.90 19.33 6.81
C LYS A 663 14.44 19.40 5.38
N ALA A 664 15.22 18.40 4.97
CA ALA A 664 15.84 18.32 3.65
C ALA A 664 14.82 18.17 2.50
N ILE A 665 13.62 17.63 2.77
CA ILE A 665 12.62 17.30 1.75
C ILE A 665 11.64 18.46 1.56
N LEU A 666 11.94 19.33 0.59
CA LEU A 666 11.10 20.47 0.24
C LEU A 666 9.90 20.14 -0.68
N VAL A 667 9.93 19.05 -1.47
CA VAL A 667 8.99 18.88 -2.62
C VAL A 667 8.41 17.45 -2.81
N ASP A 668 8.78 16.44 -2.02
CA ASP A 668 8.31 15.04 -2.24
C ASP A 668 6.90 14.78 -1.63
N PRO A 669 6.08 13.84 -2.17
CA PRO A 669 4.71 13.66 -1.74
C PRO A 669 4.66 13.22 -0.27
N GLU A 670 3.68 13.78 0.43
CA GLU A 670 3.30 13.58 1.83
C GLU A 670 3.76 12.26 2.48
N ARG A 671 3.65 11.12 1.78
CA ARG A 671 3.96 9.78 2.29
C ARG A 671 5.41 9.54 2.76
N SER A 672 6.44 10.03 2.05
CA SER A 672 7.85 9.79 2.44
C SER A 672 8.21 10.53 3.74
N ARG A 673 7.63 11.71 3.93
CA ARG A 673 7.87 12.56 5.11
C ARG A 673 7.33 11.93 6.39
N TYR A 674 6.12 11.36 6.33
CA TYR A 674 5.52 10.70 7.49
C TYR A 674 6.28 9.45 7.93
N GLU A 675 6.95 8.74 7.01
CA GLU A 675 7.81 7.61 7.37
C GLU A 675 8.98 8.02 8.27
N PHE A 676 9.60 9.17 8.01
CA PHE A 676 10.68 9.70 8.87
C PHE A 676 10.16 10.21 10.21
N ILE A 677 8.97 10.82 10.22
CA ILE A 677 8.30 11.25 11.47
C ILE A 677 8.01 10.03 12.35
N ASP A 678 7.41 8.97 11.79
CA ASP A 678 7.11 7.74 12.53
C ASP A 678 8.39 7.10 13.11
N GLN A 679 9.49 7.09 12.34
CA GLN A 679 10.79 6.58 12.81
C GLN A 679 11.40 7.46 13.91
N LEU A 680 11.28 8.78 13.81
CA LEU A 680 11.73 9.71 14.85
C LEU A 680 10.97 9.45 16.15
N MET A 681 9.63 9.38 16.09
CA MET A 681 8.78 9.11 17.26
C MET A 681 9.10 7.74 17.88
N TYR A 682 9.39 6.73 17.06
CA TYR A 682 9.83 5.42 17.54
C TYR A 682 11.17 5.51 18.30
N HIS A 683 12.17 6.20 17.76
CA HIS A 683 13.49 6.30 18.39
C HIS A 683 13.49 7.18 19.64
N ALA A 684 12.68 8.24 19.68
CA ALA A 684 12.37 9.01 20.89
C ALA A 684 11.81 8.09 22.00
N HIS A 685 10.83 7.25 21.65
CA HIS A 685 10.27 6.30 22.61
C HIS A 685 11.30 5.26 23.11
N GLN A 686 12.16 4.72 22.22
CA GLN A 686 13.22 3.81 22.64
C GLN A 686 14.26 4.49 23.55
N PHE A 687 14.56 5.76 23.29
CA PHE A 687 15.45 6.56 24.13
C PHE A 687 14.84 6.75 25.53
N GLU A 688 13.57 7.14 25.64
CA GLU A 688 12.91 7.26 26.95
C GLU A 688 12.90 5.94 27.73
N ARG A 689 12.66 4.80 27.06
CA ARG A 689 12.75 3.48 27.70
C ARG A 689 14.14 3.19 28.26
N HIS A 690 15.18 3.68 27.61
CA HIS A 690 16.55 3.56 28.11
C HIS A 690 16.79 4.40 29.37
N ILE A 691 16.23 5.61 29.44
CA ILE A 691 16.27 6.47 30.64
C ILE A 691 15.67 5.74 31.86
N ILE A 692 14.52 5.09 31.68
CA ILE A 692 13.84 4.32 32.75
C ILE A 692 14.76 3.23 33.30
N GLN A 693 15.51 2.56 32.43
CA GLN A 693 16.40 1.46 32.82
C GLN A 693 17.67 1.93 33.55
N GLN A 694 18.14 3.15 33.30
CA GLN A 694 19.40 3.68 33.84
C GLN A 694 19.25 4.64 35.04
N GLN A 695 18.05 4.77 35.62
CA GLN A 695 17.77 5.54 36.84
C GLN A 695 18.17 7.03 36.81
N GLY A 696 17.64 7.82 35.87
CA GLY A 696 17.48 9.27 36.09
C GLY A 696 17.69 10.18 34.88
N LEU A 697 17.17 11.41 34.99
CA LEU A 697 17.33 12.43 33.96
C LEU A 697 18.77 12.99 33.90
N ASN A 698 19.33 13.15 32.70
CA ASN A 698 20.62 13.79 32.47
C ASN A 698 20.55 14.86 31.36
N SER A 699 21.66 15.56 31.08
CA SER A 699 21.71 16.64 30.07
C SER A 699 21.45 16.19 28.63
N GLN A 700 21.63 14.90 28.29
CA GLN A 700 21.30 14.38 26.97
C GLN A 700 19.78 14.32 26.73
N ASN A 701 18.99 14.27 27.80
CA ASN A 701 17.53 14.21 27.70
C ASN A 701 16.93 15.53 27.19
N LEU A 702 17.52 16.67 27.56
CA LEU A 702 17.06 17.97 27.08
C LEU A 702 17.22 18.12 25.56
N VAL A 703 18.28 17.53 25.01
CA VAL A 703 18.56 17.59 23.56
C VAL A 703 17.50 16.82 22.77
N GLU A 704 17.00 15.70 23.28
CA GLU A 704 15.90 14.98 22.63
C GLU A 704 14.61 15.81 22.60
N PHE A 705 14.29 16.51 23.69
CA PHE A 705 13.10 17.36 23.76
C PHE A 705 13.19 18.55 22.79
N GLU A 706 14.38 19.15 22.65
CA GLU A 706 14.64 20.20 21.66
C GLU A 706 14.44 19.70 20.22
N LEU A 707 14.83 18.45 19.92
CA LEU A 707 14.61 17.85 18.59
C LEU A 707 13.11 17.63 18.30
N LEU A 708 12.34 17.20 19.31
CA LEU A 708 10.89 17.02 19.19
C LEU A 708 10.18 18.38 19.01
N ASP A 709 10.63 19.41 19.71
CA ASP A 709 10.13 20.78 19.55
C ASP A 709 10.40 21.34 18.17
N GLU A 710 11.62 21.14 17.68
CA GLU A 710 12.03 21.61 16.36
C GLU A 710 11.29 20.86 15.24
N LEU A 711 10.97 19.58 15.44
CA LEU A 711 10.13 18.82 14.52
C LEU A 711 8.74 19.46 14.38
N ASP A 712 8.10 19.72 15.52
CA ASP A 712 6.76 20.33 15.55
C ASP A 712 6.77 21.74 14.93
N HIS A 713 7.77 22.54 15.28
CA HIS A 713 7.98 23.87 14.72
C HIS A 713 8.13 23.84 13.20
N THR A 714 9.02 22.98 12.70
CA THR A 714 9.31 22.80 11.27
C THR A 714 8.03 22.45 10.49
N LEU A 715 7.28 21.45 10.96
CA LEU A 715 6.10 20.95 10.26
C LEU A 715 4.91 21.91 10.33
N THR A 716 4.76 22.61 11.45
CA THR A 716 3.75 23.68 11.60
C THR A 716 4.03 24.84 10.65
N HIS A 717 5.28 25.29 10.53
CA HIS A 717 5.65 26.34 9.59
C HIS A 717 5.42 25.90 8.13
N GLN A 718 5.86 24.70 7.77
CA GLN A 718 5.69 24.19 6.40
C GLN A 718 4.22 24.02 5.99
N THR A 719 3.37 23.48 6.85
CA THR A 719 1.92 23.31 6.55
C THR A 719 1.21 24.65 6.40
N SER A 720 1.59 25.67 7.17
CA SER A 720 1.03 27.02 7.03
C SER A 720 1.39 27.71 5.69
N SER A 721 2.54 27.34 5.10
CA SER A 721 3.04 27.91 3.85
C SER A 721 2.44 27.29 2.57
N THR A 722 1.88 26.08 2.65
CA THR A 722 1.36 25.33 1.49
C THR A 722 -0.06 25.73 1.05
N GLY A 723 -0.68 26.73 1.67
CA GLY A 723 -1.92 27.35 1.18
C GLY A 723 -3.20 26.52 1.30
N THR A 724 -3.20 25.40 2.01
CA THR A 724 -4.43 24.69 2.39
C THR A 724 -5.21 25.56 3.38
N SER A 725 -6.42 25.96 3.00
CA SER A 725 -7.16 27.09 3.60
C SER A 725 -7.73 26.86 5.00
N ASP A 726 -7.30 25.84 5.74
CA ASP A 726 -7.82 25.57 7.08
C ASP A 726 -6.82 25.97 8.16
N LYS A 727 -7.01 27.19 8.70
CA LYS A 727 -6.29 27.72 9.88
C LYS A 727 -6.43 26.86 11.16
N TYR A 728 -7.19 25.76 11.11
CA TYR A 728 -7.56 24.93 12.26
C TYR A 728 -7.03 23.49 12.19
N HIS A 729 -6.19 23.13 11.20
CA HIS A 729 -5.63 21.78 11.08
C HIS A 729 -4.11 21.75 11.34
N HIS A 730 -3.74 21.27 12.53
CA HIS A 730 -2.36 20.89 12.85
C HIS A 730 -1.87 19.73 11.97
N TRP A 731 -0.59 19.70 11.61
CA TRP A 731 -0.01 18.69 10.70
C TRP A 731 -0.19 17.24 11.20
N SER A 732 -0.29 17.06 12.51
CA SER A 732 -0.56 15.75 13.14
C SER A 732 -1.95 15.17 12.82
N ASN A 733 -2.89 15.96 12.28
CA ASN A 733 -4.22 15.48 11.88
C ASN A 733 -4.22 14.72 10.53
N SER A 734 -3.08 14.63 9.85
CA SER A 734 -2.99 13.94 8.57
C SER A 734 -3.26 12.45 8.70
N SER A 735 -4.11 11.90 7.83
CA SER A 735 -4.46 10.47 7.78
C SER A 735 -3.31 9.55 7.35
N MET A 736 -2.12 10.11 7.06
CA MET A 736 -0.95 9.39 6.57
C MET A 736 0.11 9.07 7.63
N ILE A 737 -0.05 9.54 8.87
CA ILE A 737 0.83 9.13 9.99
C ILE A 737 0.49 7.67 10.34
N GLY A 738 1.50 6.79 10.35
CA GLY A 738 1.35 5.34 10.48
C GLY A 738 0.88 4.86 11.86
N THR A 739 0.72 5.77 12.82
CA THR A 739 -0.01 5.50 14.05
C THR A 739 -1.44 5.14 13.67
N ARG A 740 -1.86 3.90 13.93
CA ARG A 740 -3.16 3.29 13.57
C ARG A 740 -4.41 4.01 14.16
N VAL A 741 -4.28 5.23 14.65
CA VAL A 741 -5.31 5.94 15.41
C VAL A 741 -5.95 7.03 14.56
N SER A 742 -7.26 6.91 14.43
CA SER A 742 -8.13 7.75 13.63
C SER A 742 -8.44 9.10 14.30
N TYR A 743 -8.54 10.18 13.51
CA TYR A 743 -9.30 11.43 13.74
C TYR A 743 -9.08 12.27 15.02
N ILE A 744 -8.14 11.93 15.92
CA ILE A 744 -8.04 12.56 17.26
C ILE A 744 -6.85 13.55 17.40
N ASN A 745 -5.90 13.57 16.46
CA ASN A 745 -4.58 14.20 16.62
C ASN A 745 -4.54 15.72 16.37
N ARG A 746 -5.10 16.52 17.28
CA ARG A 746 -5.17 17.99 17.10
C ARG A 746 -3.90 18.77 17.48
N THR A 747 -3.00 18.18 18.26
CA THR A 747 -1.75 18.82 18.72
C THR A 747 -0.58 17.81 18.68
N PHE A 748 0.65 18.33 18.66
CA PHE A 748 1.84 17.49 18.81
C PHE A 748 1.91 16.78 20.16
N LEU A 749 1.39 17.42 21.22
CA LEU A 749 1.29 16.81 22.55
C LEU A 749 0.39 15.58 22.56
N ALA A 750 -0.74 15.61 21.85
CA ALA A 750 -1.61 14.44 21.67
C ALA A 750 -0.91 13.30 20.91
N LEU A 751 -0.09 13.62 19.89
CA LEU A 751 0.72 12.66 19.17
C LEU A 751 1.81 12.04 20.07
N ALA A 752 2.52 12.85 20.85
CA ALA A 752 3.52 12.38 21.81
C ALA A 752 2.92 11.42 22.88
N ILE A 753 1.69 11.71 23.34
CA ILE A 753 0.94 10.82 24.23
C ILE A 753 0.65 9.47 23.55
N GLN A 754 0.21 9.47 22.29
CA GLN A 754 -0.06 8.24 21.56
C GLN A 754 1.19 7.40 21.33
N CYS A 755 2.33 8.06 21.08
CA CYS A 755 3.65 7.45 20.97
C CYS A 755 4.29 7.08 22.33
N ASN A 756 3.61 7.36 23.44
CA ASN A 756 4.03 7.02 24.80
C ASN A 756 5.38 7.67 25.21
N LEU A 757 5.57 8.95 24.83
CA LEU A 757 6.71 9.79 25.23
C LEU A 757 6.43 10.46 26.59
N THR A 758 6.53 9.69 27.68
CA THR A 758 6.10 10.11 29.02
C THR A 758 6.95 11.24 29.59
N PHE A 759 8.28 11.21 29.41
CA PHE A 759 9.16 12.23 29.96
C PHE A 759 9.04 13.55 29.19
N TYR A 760 8.98 13.50 27.87
CA TYR A 760 8.74 14.69 27.05
C TYR A 760 7.38 15.33 27.39
N VAL A 761 6.31 14.53 27.47
CA VAL A 761 4.99 15.03 27.86
C VAL A 761 5.05 15.65 29.26
N GLN A 762 5.64 14.98 30.25
CA GLN A 762 5.80 15.53 31.59
C GLN A 762 6.54 16.88 31.58
N HIS A 763 7.68 16.95 30.88
CA HIS A 763 8.47 18.17 30.76
C HIS A 763 7.69 19.33 30.13
N LYS A 764 6.91 19.06 29.08
CA LYS A 764 6.05 20.06 28.44
C LYS A 764 4.96 20.59 29.36
N LEU A 765 4.35 19.71 30.14
CA LEU A 765 3.29 20.08 31.07
C LEU A 765 3.78 20.82 32.32
N GLU A 766 5.02 20.55 32.72
CA GLU A 766 5.72 21.32 33.75
C GLU A 766 6.11 22.71 33.25
N SER A 767 6.43 22.85 31.96
CA SER A 767 6.82 24.12 31.35
C SER A 767 5.63 25.02 30.98
N ASP A 768 4.49 24.45 30.58
CA ASP A 768 3.22 25.18 30.33
C ASP A 768 2.05 24.53 31.07
N HIS A 769 1.81 24.95 32.32
CA HIS A 769 0.72 24.43 33.15
C HIS A 769 -0.69 24.64 32.56
N LYS A 770 -0.86 25.53 31.57
CA LYS A 770 -2.15 25.77 30.89
C LYS A 770 -2.29 24.98 29.58
N ALA A 771 -1.30 24.19 29.19
CA ALA A 771 -1.35 23.39 27.95
C ALA A 771 -2.58 22.46 27.91
N TRP A 772 -2.94 21.83 29.03
CA TRP A 772 -4.15 21.00 29.16
C TRP A 772 -5.48 21.74 28.92
N GLN A 773 -5.50 23.06 29.13
CA GLN A 773 -6.72 23.88 29.09
C GLN A 773 -6.91 24.60 27.74
N ARG A 774 -5.85 24.71 26.93
CA ARG A 774 -5.84 25.50 25.69
C ARG A 774 -6.27 24.70 24.45
N GLU A 775 -6.39 23.39 24.54
CA GLU A 775 -6.75 22.56 23.40
C GLU A 775 -8.27 22.63 23.11
N TRP A 776 -8.66 23.36 22.07
CA TRP A 776 -9.98 23.22 21.45
C TRP A 776 -10.07 21.85 20.75
N GLY A 777 -10.35 20.77 21.50
CA GLY A 777 -10.24 19.40 20.98
C GLY A 777 -10.52 18.26 21.97
N TYR A 778 -10.29 17.03 21.49
CA TYR A 778 -10.41 15.79 22.27
C TYR A 778 -9.52 15.81 23.52
N SER A 779 -9.99 15.22 24.63
CA SER A 779 -9.22 15.12 25.87
C SER A 779 -7.90 14.36 25.66
N LEU A 780 -6.78 14.92 26.13
CA LEU A 780 -5.48 14.24 26.13
C LEU A 780 -5.50 12.90 26.90
N LEU A 781 -6.35 12.78 27.92
CA LEU A 781 -6.63 11.50 28.59
C LEU A 781 -7.29 10.48 27.64
N LEU A 782 -8.19 10.93 26.76
CA LEU A 782 -8.77 10.07 25.74
C LEU A 782 -7.70 9.55 24.77
N CYS A 783 -6.73 10.39 24.37
CA CYS A 783 -5.59 9.96 23.55
C CYS A 783 -4.78 8.84 24.21
N ALA A 784 -4.47 8.98 25.50
CA ALA A 784 -3.75 7.97 26.27
C ALA A 784 -4.55 6.65 26.35
N LEU A 785 -5.85 6.73 26.62
CA LEU A 785 -6.73 5.57 26.73
C LEU A 785 -6.93 4.83 25.40
N VAL A 786 -7.07 5.55 24.29
CA VAL A 786 -7.16 4.94 22.95
C VAL A 786 -5.85 4.25 22.58
N SER A 787 -4.70 4.86 22.86
CA SER A 787 -3.39 4.23 22.64
C SER A 787 -3.26 2.90 23.41
N CYS A 788 -3.74 2.83 24.65
CA CYS A 788 -3.77 1.59 25.43
C CYS A 788 -4.56 0.45 24.72
N LEU A 789 -5.69 0.78 24.10
CA LEU A 789 -6.52 -0.20 23.37
C LEU A 789 -5.89 -0.65 22.05
N ASP A 790 -5.17 0.24 21.38
CA ASP A 790 -4.50 -0.12 20.12
C ASP A 790 -3.24 -0.96 20.36
N GLN A 791 -2.51 -0.70 21.47
CA GLN A 791 -1.40 -1.56 21.93
C GLN A 791 -1.88 -2.99 22.24
N ALA A 792 -3.03 -3.12 22.93
CA ALA A 792 -3.67 -4.40 23.23
C ALA A 792 -3.91 -5.27 21.98
N ARG A 793 -4.32 -4.63 20.88
CA ARG A 793 -4.63 -5.30 19.63
C ARG A 793 -3.39 -5.67 18.81
N ALA A 794 -2.32 -4.88 18.90
CA ALA A 794 -1.11 -5.06 18.11
C ALA A 794 -0.20 -6.17 18.64
N SER A 795 -0.21 -6.45 19.95
CA SER A 795 0.56 -7.53 20.58
C SER A 795 -0.30 -8.24 21.64
N PRO A 796 -1.19 -9.17 21.25
CA PRO A 796 -1.99 -9.96 22.19
C PRO A 796 -1.16 -10.92 23.08
N THR A 797 0.18 -10.91 22.97
CA THR A 797 1.09 -11.69 23.81
C THR A 797 1.59 -10.89 25.01
N ASP A 798 1.11 -11.27 26.20
CA ASP A 798 1.70 -11.18 27.56
C ASP A 798 2.32 -9.87 28.10
N LEU A 799 2.40 -8.78 27.35
CA LEU A 799 2.95 -7.50 27.80
C LEU A 799 1.89 -6.62 28.48
N PRO A 800 2.19 -5.99 29.63
CA PRO A 800 1.27 -5.09 30.33
C PRO A 800 1.09 -3.77 29.58
N ILE A 801 -0.10 -3.15 29.72
CA ILE A 801 -0.33 -1.76 29.28
C ILE A 801 0.58 -0.84 30.08
N ASN A 802 1.24 0.12 29.43
CA ASN A 802 1.93 1.20 30.13
C ASN A 802 0.88 2.17 30.73
N LEU A 803 0.79 2.21 32.05
CA LEU A 803 -0.16 3.05 32.78
C LEU A 803 0.40 4.45 33.11
N ASP A 804 1.70 4.67 32.94
CA ASP A 804 2.40 5.87 33.43
C ASP A 804 1.85 7.14 32.78
N MET A 805 1.55 7.09 31.48
CA MET A 805 0.92 8.19 30.75
C MET A 805 -0.49 8.50 31.27
N VAL A 806 -1.28 7.47 31.62
CA VAL A 806 -2.62 7.65 32.17
C VAL A 806 -2.56 8.23 33.58
N TYR A 807 -1.62 7.77 34.41
CA TYR A 807 -1.36 8.36 35.73
C TYR A 807 -0.96 9.82 35.61
N LEU A 808 -0.02 10.16 34.72
CA LEU A 808 0.42 11.52 34.48
C LEU A 808 -0.76 12.45 34.10
N CYS A 809 -1.66 11.99 33.22
CA CYS A 809 -2.88 12.73 32.87
C CYS A 809 -3.76 12.99 34.10
N LEU A 810 -3.99 11.95 34.93
CA LEU A 810 -4.90 12.04 36.08
C LEU A 810 -4.31 12.85 37.25
N GLU A 811 -3.02 12.73 37.53
CA GLU A 811 -2.32 13.51 38.57
C GLU A 811 -2.32 15.01 38.27
N LYS A 812 -2.28 15.39 36.99
CA LYS A 812 -2.40 16.78 36.57
C LYS A 812 -3.85 17.31 36.58
N GLY A 813 -4.81 16.50 37.05
CA GLY A 813 -6.19 16.92 37.32
C GLY A 813 -7.17 16.82 36.15
N VAL A 814 -6.85 16.03 35.12
CA VAL A 814 -7.78 15.79 34.00
C VAL A 814 -8.96 14.93 34.46
N ASP A 815 -10.18 15.44 34.30
CA ASP A 815 -11.40 14.72 34.69
C ASP A 815 -11.75 13.60 33.68
N PRO A 816 -11.80 12.32 34.09
CA PRO A 816 -12.24 11.22 33.24
C PRO A 816 -13.70 11.34 32.77
N ASN A 817 -14.51 12.19 33.40
CA ASN A 817 -15.89 12.47 32.99
C ASN A 817 -16.03 13.73 32.14
N SER A 818 -14.92 14.33 31.68
CA SER A 818 -14.95 15.43 30.74
C SER A 818 -15.66 15.05 29.44
N TRP A 819 -16.40 16.00 28.86
CA TRP A 819 -17.15 15.81 27.62
C TRP A 819 -16.22 15.74 26.40
N VAL A 820 -16.58 14.89 25.44
CA VAL A 820 -15.87 14.73 24.17
C VAL A 820 -16.67 15.40 23.06
N CYS A 821 -15.99 16.15 22.18
CA CYS A 821 -16.62 16.82 21.03
C CYS A 821 -17.01 15.84 19.90
N PHE A 822 -17.99 14.96 20.15
CA PHE A 822 -18.68 14.16 19.13
C PHE A 822 -20.15 14.63 18.99
N PRO A 823 -20.81 14.38 17.83
CA PRO A 823 -22.22 14.72 17.63
C PRO A 823 -23.17 14.15 18.69
N ASP A 824 -22.78 13.05 19.34
CA ASP A 824 -23.61 12.29 20.30
C ASP A 824 -23.38 12.67 21.78
N GLY A 825 -22.46 13.58 22.09
CA GLY A 825 -22.21 14.05 23.47
C GLY A 825 -21.88 12.91 24.46
N GLU A 826 -20.69 12.30 24.36
CA GLU A 826 -20.22 11.29 25.30
C GLU A 826 -19.09 11.85 26.19
N THR A 827 -18.91 11.29 27.40
CA THR A 827 -17.72 11.55 28.25
C THR A 827 -16.52 10.67 27.83
N VAL A 828 -15.31 11.06 28.22
CA VAL A 828 -14.08 10.26 27.96
C VAL A 828 -14.22 8.84 28.50
N TRP A 829 -14.70 8.70 29.74
CA TRP A 829 -14.94 7.41 30.39
C TRP A 829 -15.98 6.55 29.66
N SER A 830 -17.12 7.12 29.26
CA SER A 830 -18.16 6.38 28.53
C SER A 830 -17.70 5.93 27.14
N TYR A 831 -16.95 6.79 26.43
CA TYR A 831 -16.39 6.44 25.12
C TYR A 831 -15.40 5.28 25.25
N PHE A 832 -14.48 5.36 26.22
CA PHE A 832 -13.48 4.32 26.46
C PHE A 832 -14.12 2.95 26.74
N LEU A 833 -15.11 2.89 27.63
CA LEU A 833 -15.84 1.66 27.93
C LEU A 833 -16.56 1.09 26.71
N ARG A 834 -17.14 1.95 25.86
CA ARG A 834 -17.78 1.54 24.61
C ARG A 834 -16.78 0.96 23.61
N GLU A 835 -15.60 1.54 23.48
CA GLU A 835 -14.53 0.99 22.65
C GLU A 835 -14.00 -0.34 23.20
N CYS A 836 -13.82 -0.48 24.52
CA CYS A 836 -13.48 -1.76 25.15
C CYS A 836 -14.51 -2.84 24.79
N PHE A 837 -15.80 -2.54 24.95
CA PHE A 837 -16.90 -3.45 24.62
C PHE A 837 -16.97 -3.81 23.13
N ARG A 838 -16.54 -2.92 22.24
CA ARG A 838 -16.51 -3.21 20.79
C ARG A 838 -15.30 -4.06 20.40
N ARG A 839 -14.14 -3.78 20.99
CA ARG A 839 -12.82 -4.22 20.50
C ARG A 839 -12.21 -5.38 21.26
N LEU A 840 -12.56 -5.59 22.53
CA LEU A 840 -11.91 -6.57 23.42
C LEU A 840 -12.79 -7.79 23.67
N ASP A 841 -12.15 -8.95 23.80
CA ASP A 841 -12.73 -10.20 24.29
C ASP A 841 -11.80 -10.86 25.34
N LEU A 842 -12.21 -12.01 25.91
CA LEU A 842 -11.46 -12.70 26.95
C LEU A 842 -10.09 -13.21 26.49
N ASP A 843 -9.95 -13.55 25.22
CA ASP A 843 -8.72 -14.13 24.65
C ASP A 843 -7.72 -13.03 24.25
N HIS A 844 -8.19 -11.81 24.02
CA HIS A 844 -7.40 -10.66 23.54
C HIS A 844 -7.37 -9.48 24.53
N SER A 845 -7.69 -9.72 25.80
CA SER A 845 -7.67 -8.68 26.83
C SER A 845 -6.27 -8.48 27.43
N PRO A 846 -5.80 -7.23 27.62
CA PRO A 846 -4.52 -6.96 28.27
C PRO A 846 -4.47 -7.41 29.73
N ARG A 847 -3.31 -7.92 30.17
CA ARG A 847 -3.09 -8.43 31.55
C ARG A 847 -3.42 -7.42 32.66
N ASN A 848 -3.26 -6.13 32.41
CA ASN A 848 -3.43 -5.07 33.42
C ASN A 848 -4.71 -4.23 33.18
N MET A 849 -5.68 -4.73 32.41
CA MET A 849 -6.91 -3.99 32.11
C MET A 849 -7.73 -3.67 33.37
N PHE A 850 -7.79 -4.58 34.34
CA PHE A 850 -8.42 -4.30 35.63
C PHE A 850 -7.76 -3.12 36.35
N GLN A 851 -6.42 -3.06 36.36
CA GLN A 851 -5.67 -1.97 37.01
C GLN A 851 -5.99 -0.63 36.35
N LEU A 852 -6.10 -0.58 35.02
CA LEU A 852 -6.48 0.65 34.31
C LEU A 852 -7.89 1.13 34.71
N LEU A 853 -8.88 0.23 34.79
CA LEU A 853 -10.23 0.60 35.26
C LEU A 853 -10.20 1.05 36.72
N GLU A 854 -9.43 0.38 37.56
CA GLU A 854 -9.25 0.72 38.97
C GLU A 854 -8.68 2.13 39.14
N VAL A 855 -7.66 2.48 38.36
CA VAL A 855 -7.05 3.81 38.33
C VAL A 855 -8.06 4.88 37.95
N LEU A 856 -8.81 4.70 36.86
CA LEU A 856 -9.82 5.67 36.40
C LEU A 856 -10.93 5.87 37.43
N ILE A 857 -11.46 4.78 37.99
CA ILE A 857 -12.51 4.83 39.02
C ILE A 857 -12.00 5.49 40.31
N ASN A 858 -10.74 5.26 40.68
CA ASN A 858 -10.14 5.89 41.84
C ASN A 858 -9.97 7.40 41.66
N HIS A 859 -9.70 7.85 40.45
CA HIS A 859 -9.55 9.27 40.05
C HIS A 859 -10.88 9.93 39.61
N GLY A 860 -12.03 9.33 39.93
CA GLY A 860 -13.32 10.00 39.84
C GLY A 860 -14.21 9.59 38.66
N ALA A 861 -13.83 8.57 37.86
CA ALA A 861 -14.70 8.06 36.81
C ALA A 861 -16.04 7.57 37.37
N SER A 862 -17.14 7.97 36.73
CA SER A 862 -18.49 7.71 37.26
C SER A 862 -18.80 6.21 37.34
N PRO A 863 -19.24 5.69 38.49
CA PRO A 863 -19.60 4.28 38.66
C PRO A 863 -21.01 3.95 38.11
N ASN A 864 -21.75 4.97 37.65
CA ASN A 864 -23.14 4.87 37.21
C ASN A 864 -23.26 5.40 35.77
N ILE A 865 -22.78 4.61 34.81
CA ILE A 865 -22.96 4.86 33.37
C ILE A 865 -23.67 3.65 32.75
N ASP A 866 -24.72 3.94 31.99
CA ASP A 866 -25.41 2.97 31.13
C ASP A 866 -24.98 3.22 29.68
N LEU A 867 -24.45 2.19 29.00
CA LEU A 867 -24.11 2.25 27.58
C LEU A 867 -25.11 1.46 26.74
N TRP A 868 -25.40 1.91 25.52
CA TRP A 868 -26.25 1.16 24.60
C TRP A 868 -25.47 0.00 23.97
N GLY A 869 -25.94 -1.22 24.19
CA GLY A 869 -25.41 -2.46 23.61
C GLY A 869 -25.84 -2.67 22.14
N ARG A 870 -25.22 -3.65 21.46
CA ARG A 870 -25.44 -3.95 20.04
C ARG A 870 -26.90 -4.31 19.68
N GLU A 871 -27.69 -4.74 20.67
CA GLU A 871 -29.10 -5.12 20.54
C GLU A 871 -30.07 -4.00 20.93
N GLY A 872 -29.59 -2.78 21.18
CA GLY A 872 -30.43 -1.66 21.62
C GLY A 872 -30.84 -1.72 23.10
N ARG A 873 -30.20 -2.56 23.90
CA ARG A 873 -30.39 -2.65 25.37
C ARG A 873 -29.28 -1.90 26.12
N ARG A 874 -29.60 -1.28 27.26
CA ARG A 874 -28.60 -0.71 28.18
C ARG A 874 -27.76 -1.79 28.87
N VAL A 875 -26.45 -1.60 28.88
CA VAL A 875 -25.44 -2.51 29.43
C VAL A 875 -24.66 -1.78 30.52
N THR A 876 -24.47 -2.45 31.66
CA THR A 876 -23.74 -1.94 32.82
C THR A 876 -22.22 -2.14 32.68
N ILE A 877 -21.42 -1.38 33.44
CA ILE A 877 -19.95 -1.53 33.50
C ILE A 877 -19.54 -2.98 33.85
N SER A 878 -20.29 -3.64 34.74
CA SER A 878 -20.04 -5.04 35.12
C SER A 878 -20.27 -6.01 33.97
N GLU A 879 -21.36 -5.81 33.20
CA GLU A 879 -21.66 -6.63 32.02
C GLU A 879 -20.62 -6.41 30.90
N ILE A 880 -20.13 -5.18 30.74
CA ILE A 880 -19.01 -4.87 29.83
C ILE A 880 -17.73 -5.56 30.30
N GLY A 881 -17.39 -5.46 31.59
CA GLY A 881 -16.20 -6.09 32.15
C GLY A 881 -16.17 -7.61 31.94
N LYS A 882 -17.32 -8.29 31.95
CA LYS A 882 -17.40 -9.74 31.68
C LYS A 882 -16.92 -10.14 30.28
N THR A 883 -16.88 -9.21 29.31
CA THR A 883 -16.43 -9.56 27.97
C THR A 883 -14.92 -9.66 27.85
N PHE A 884 -14.15 -9.01 28.73
CA PHE A 884 -12.69 -8.94 28.64
C PHE A 884 -11.94 -9.11 29.99
N LEU A 885 -12.61 -9.23 31.13
CA LEU A 885 -11.97 -9.49 32.43
C LEU A 885 -12.27 -10.92 32.90
N ARG A 886 -11.32 -11.51 33.63
CA ARG A 886 -11.51 -12.82 34.25
C ARG A 886 -12.49 -12.73 35.42
N GLY A 887 -13.12 -13.85 35.79
CA GLY A 887 -14.14 -13.89 36.84
C GLY A 887 -13.72 -13.27 38.18
N SER A 888 -12.46 -13.47 38.60
CA SER A 888 -11.90 -12.85 39.81
C SER A 888 -11.73 -11.33 39.70
N GLU A 889 -11.40 -10.82 38.52
CA GLU A 889 -11.25 -9.38 38.25
C GLU A 889 -12.61 -8.69 38.14
N VAL A 890 -13.62 -9.36 37.55
CA VAL A 890 -15.00 -8.88 37.54
C VAL A 890 -15.56 -8.75 38.95
N GLN A 891 -15.26 -9.70 39.84
CA GLN A 891 -15.66 -9.61 41.24
C GLN A 891 -15.03 -8.39 41.93
N ARG A 892 -13.72 -8.19 41.77
CA ARG A 892 -13.01 -7.02 42.31
C ARG A 892 -13.55 -5.70 41.73
N LEU A 893 -13.92 -5.68 40.45
CA LEU A 893 -14.51 -4.50 39.80
C LEU A 893 -15.87 -4.17 40.42
N ASN A 894 -16.70 -5.18 40.71
CA ASN A 894 -17.99 -4.99 41.37
C ASN A 894 -17.84 -4.45 42.79
N GLU A 895 -16.87 -4.98 43.55
CA GLU A 895 -16.55 -4.48 44.90
C GLU A 895 -16.09 -3.01 44.86
N LEU A 896 -15.22 -2.66 43.90
CA LEU A 896 -14.75 -1.29 43.71
C LEU A 896 -15.89 -0.32 43.35
N LEU A 897 -16.75 -0.71 42.39
CA LEU A 897 -17.92 0.08 41.98
C LEU A 897 -18.90 0.26 43.14
N ALA A 898 -19.17 -0.80 43.92
CA ALA A 898 -20.04 -0.73 45.09
C ALA A 898 -19.48 0.21 46.16
N LYS A 899 -18.18 0.12 46.47
CA LYS A 899 -17.50 1.02 47.40
C LYS A 899 -17.60 2.47 46.95
N LYS A 900 -17.36 2.76 45.66
CA LYS A 900 -17.42 4.11 45.11
C LYS A 900 -18.83 4.68 45.11
N ARG A 901 -19.85 3.85 44.83
CA ARG A 901 -21.27 4.24 44.96
C ARG A 901 -21.64 4.63 46.39
N GLN A 902 -21.08 3.95 47.40
CA GLN A 902 -21.31 4.28 48.81
C GLN A 902 -20.59 5.56 49.26
N THR A 903 -19.37 5.82 48.74
CA THR A 903 -18.61 7.04 49.06
C THR A 903 -19.04 8.27 48.25
N GLY A 904 -19.83 8.08 47.18
CA GLY A 904 -20.20 9.12 46.19
C GLY A 904 -21.28 10.11 46.62
N PHE A 905 -21.73 10.09 47.88
CA PHE A 905 -22.68 11.07 48.43
C PHE A 905 -21.98 11.96 49.48
N SER A 906 -21.03 12.76 49.02
CA SER A 906 -20.44 13.86 49.81
C SER A 906 -20.54 15.15 48.98
N ILE A 907 -21.65 15.86 49.17
CA ILE A 907 -22.02 17.15 48.56
C ILE A 907 -20.96 18.27 48.80
N TRP A 908 -19.97 18.05 49.67
CA TRP A 908 -19.05 19.09 50.12
C TRP A 908 -17.89 19.42 49.17
N ARG A 909 -17.57 18.58 48.17
CA ARG A 909 -16.47 18.87 47.22
C ARG A 909 -16.90 19.72 46.03
N TRP A 910 -18.19 19.75 45.72
CA TRP A 910 -18.77 20.54 44.63
C TRP A 910 -18.94 22.02 45.00
N MET A 911 -19.21 22.32 46.29
CA MET A 911 -19.34 23.70 46.78
C MET A 911 -18.01 24.46 46.86
N GLY A 912 -16.87 23.78 47.09
CA GLY A 912 -15.57 24.43 47.17
C GLY A 912 -15.13 25.08 45.85
N TYR A 913 -15.26 24.36 44.73
CA TYR A 913 -14.91 24.90 43.41
C TYR A 913 -15.91 25.94 42.88
N TRP A 914 -17.18 25.88 43.32
CA TRP A 914 -18.19 26.87 42.95
C TRP A 914 -18.03 28.18 43.74
N MET A 915 -17.55 28.14 44.99
CA MET A 915 -17.26 29.36 45.77
C MET A 915 -15.98 30.06 45.33
N ASP A 916 -14.93 29.32 44.96
CA ASP A 916 -13.68 29.94 44.49
C ASP A 916 -13.83 30.61 43.11
N GLY A 917 -14.74 30.10 42.26
CA GLY A 917 -15.06 30.73 40.97
C GLY A 917 -15.94 31.98 41.06
N ILE A 918 -16.67 32.16 42.16
CA ILE A 918 -17.52 33.35 42.39
C ILE A 918 -16.76 34.49 43.08
N LEU A 919 -15.64 34.20 43.74
CA LEU A 919 -14.77 35.23 44.34
C LEU A 919 -13.72 35.81 43.37
N SER A 920 -13.64 35.31 42.13
CA SER A 920 -12.74 35.82 41.07
C SER A 920 -13.46 36.47 39.88
N LEU A 921 -14.77 36.71 39.98
CA LEU A 921 -15.55 37.59 39.11
C LEU A 921 -15.88 38.88 39.89
#